data_AF-A0A7Y3K0L5-F1
#
_entry.id   AF-A0A7Y3K0L5-F1
#
_cell.length_a   1.000
_cell.length_b   1.000
_cell.length_c   1.000
_cell.angle_alpha   90.00
_cell.angle_beta   90.00
_cell.angle_gamma   90.00
#
_symmetry.space_group_name_H-M   'P 1'
#
loop_
_entity.id
_entity.type
_entity.pdbx_description
1 polymer ?
#
loop_
_entity_poly.entity_id
_entity_poly.type
_entity_poly.pdbx_seq_one_letter_code
_entity_poly.pdbx_strand_id
1 'polypeptide(L)'
;MKHYAPLHQLCSIVLIAIILPLAARCQAESPHISFALDGRITSLIAQPSGVNLVHRANPGRGFYLISFNGIHGVSQRLSHVSVTGDRLQVASSRGLPCFTFKITRGPRFLAINLIRVQGFPPRSLASLNLNINGKTTLKALPLDYMTMVSNRNGSLTVHWPYLWHHNPADPLGSVAFYNADTPRHADDALTEIWAGTEFPHPDIGKPWTVSQVKQWVKAYAAKFRDQSTMYIAPHNPTDLYKLTDIARKTGVKMIYLFSNIWSDGFWENSFTQVAVNREVFPAGRSDLIKYAAYLHKHGMLLALHYVSGGIGPFAPRLMGDRSVLYNLAAWASGTLARPASATATTLYFKPDPGNAYPMVLNSPAVPDELGACFTTHIVRIGSELVQVGQFQNLDTPVWTLANCRRGYGATKAKAHDAGVSCAGLDTAYGQVFSPDANSPLMARMARQWAQFVNEVGVDHFSYDGLEDQGTVPWGGVKYCNLVASFLNRGVTTNTSGGVPAFANLEMKFSQVKKLHQFGYSSVNLSIKLAGNSPASSLLGASFEIPAGLAAGARRFMILKPEPMFGISLSTLNHYGLRRRMFKLFHMWKRALPHLTSAQLAAIAKTMQPAYNHLSGRDCFVISKSGHDYRITPTRVMIRRTGDIRWFIGQEFGPVGPCQYIQPGGALLLKNPFKPQPASFIIRVLPAMEPNNSVSIEPKATSLNYHRRPDMPPPVKGILMPAISQKGNAIIITAANPFASAYWAAHGLPSWNQTLSMANARGIAMKIVGDGGGEVLLLQIHGRGTRDYVVKIDFTGARTIFIPNGEVSWAKSCWHWRMGSKNIDYAHISGFSIGFGYLPPRSHACVRVSNLMVLKNKPAALVDPVIATGAGSLQVLGNVPDGDFLQYQAGTTTTTVYDRNWRKLASLPVKLNNYVMPHGYAAVHVTSSGKAPQPWLRCQFITDGQPMVVPAGQALR
;
A
#
# COMPACT_ATOMS: atom_id res chain seq x y z
N MET A 1 -70.43 62.05 28.09
CA MET A 1 -69.63 61.08 27.33
C MET A 1 -68.54 61.85 26.59
N LYS A 2 -67.52 62.31 27.32
CA LYS A 2 -66.14 61.79 27.45
C LYS A 2 -65.22 62.13 26.25
N HIS A 3 -64.43 63.18 26.49
CA HIS A 3 -63.25 63.66 25.76
C HIS A 3 -62.07 62.68 25.82
N TYR A 4 -61.16 62.76 24.85
CA TYR A 4 -59.74 62.41 25.01
C TYR A 4 -58.81 63.33 24.20
N ALA A 5 -57.76 63.79 24.89
CA ALA A 5 -56.54 64.46 24.43
C ALA A 5 -55.32 63.57 24.81
N PRO A 6 -54.09 63.87 24.34
CA PRO A 6 -53.08 62.84 24.02
C PRO A 6 -52.00 62.58 25.09
N LEU A 7 -51.42 61.37 25.09
CA LEU A 7 -50.21 61.00 25.84
C LEU A 7 -48.97 61.04 24.90
N HIS A 8 -48.17 62.08 25.02
CA HIS A 8 -46.76 62.12 24.58
C HIS A 8 -45.88 62.20 25.83
N GLN A 9 -45.41 61.07 26.35
CA GLN A 9 -44.23 60.94 27.23
C GLN A 9 -44.16 59.48 27.73
N LEU A 10 -43.58 58.57 26.94
CA LEU A 10 -43.16 57.24 27.44
C LEU A 10 -42.20 56.45 26.53
N CYS A 11 -41.65 57.05 25.45
CA CYS A 11 -40.75 56.33 24.54
C CYS A 11 -39.24 56.49 24.81
N SER A 12 -38.82 57.33 25.76
CA SER A 12 -37.37 57.63 25.92
C SER A 12 -36.70 56.97 27.14
N ILE A 13 -37.43 56.30 28.03
CA ILE A 13 -36.85 55.72 29.27
C ILE A 13 -36.75 54.18 29.22
N VAL A 14 -37.48 53.50 28.33
CA VAL A 14 -37.42 52.03 28.22
C VAL A 14 -36.29 51.55 27.29
N LEU A 15 -35.74 52.42 26.43
CA LEU A 15 -34.66 52.03 25.51
C LEU A 15 -33.27 51.96 26.17
N ILE A 16 -33.06 52.63 27.31
CA ILE A 16 -31.74 52.67 27.97
C ILE A 16 -31.58 51.52 29.00
N ALA A 17 -32.66 51.00 29.57
CA ALA A 17 -32.62 49.91 30.56
C ALA A 17 -32.48 48.50 29.95
N ILE A 18 -32.72 48.32 28.64
CA ILE A 18 -32.59 47.03 27.95
C ILE A 18 -31.24 46.90 27.20
N ILE A 19 -30.54 48.00 26.92
CA ILE A 19 -29.29 47.99 26.16
C ILE A 19 -28.05 47.77 27.06
N LEU A 20 -28.13 48.11 28.36
CA LEU A 20 -26.99 48.00 29.28
C LEU A 20 -26.68 46.57 29.82
N PRO A 21 -27.62 45.58 29.89
CA PRO A 21 -27.25 44.19 30.19
C PRO A 21 -26.84 43.36 28.96
N LEU A 22 -27.17 43.79 27.73
CA LEU A 22 -26.72 43.10 26.51
C LEU A 22 -25.30 43.48 26.09
N ALA A 23 -24.84 44.69 26.42
CA ALA A 23 -23.46 45.11 26.15
C ALA A 23 -22.42 44.39 27.05
N ALA A 24 -22.83 43.77 28.16
CA ALA A 24 -21.95 43.08 29.10
C ALA A 24 -21.81 41.55 28.88
N ARG A 25 -22.41 40.98 27.81
CA ARG A 25 -22.37 39.52 27.53
C ARG A 25 -21.70 39.10 26.21
N CYS A 26 -20.98 39.99 25.55
CA CYS A 26 -20.15 39.65 24.39
C CYS A 26 -18.82 40.41 24.40
N GLN A 27 -18.09 40.39 25.51
CA GLN A 27 -16.63 40.46 25.36
C GLN A 27 -16.19 39.13 24.78
N ALA A 28 -15.74 39.15 23.53
CA ALA A 28 -15.07 38.02 22.91
C ALA A 28 -13.93 37.56 23.84
N GLU A 29 -14.09 36.40 24.48
CA GLU A 29 -13.00 35.86 25.28
C GLU A 29 -11.83 35.55 24.34
N SER A 30 -10.71 36.22 24.57
CA SER A 30 -9.48 35.93 23.84
C SER A 30 -9.07 34.48 24.11
N PRO A 31 -8.56 33.74 23.10
CA PRO A 31 -8.13 32.37 23.30
C PRO A 31 -7.12 32.24 24.44
N HIS A 32 -7.39 31.31 25.35
CA HIS A 32 -6.60 31.12 26.54
C HIS A 32 -6.64 29.67 27.02
N ILE A 33 -5.66 29.33 27.84
CA ILE A 33 -5.56 28.05 28.54
C ILE A 33 -5.29 28.34 30.02
N SER A 34 -6.02 27.64 30.89
CA SER A 34 -5.95 27.82 32.33
C SER A 34 -5.77 26.47 33.03
N PHE A 35 -5.09 26.49 34.16
CA PHE A 35 -4.74 25.30 34.93
C PHE A 35 -5.17 25.45 36.39
N ALA A 36 -5.52 24.34 37.04
CA ALA A 36 -5.69 24.25 38.48
C ALA A 36 -4.32 24.17 39.18
N LEU A 37 -4.30 24.37 40.50
CA LEU A 37 -3.08 24.28 41.33
C LEU A 37 -2.37 22.93 41.22
N ASP A 38 -3.09 21.86 40.87
CA ASP A 38 -2.53 20.54 40.69
C ASP A 38 -1.99 20.29 39.27
N GLY A 39 -2.06 21.28 38.37
CA GLY A 39 -1.57 21.23 36.99
C GLY A 39 -2.55 20.61 35.97
N ARG A 40 -3.79 20.28 36.36
CA ARG A 40 -4.85 19.89 35.40
C ARG A 40 -5.36 21.11 34.66
N ILE A 41 -5.72 20.93 33.39
CA ILE A 41 -6.33 22.00 32.59
C ILE A 41 -7.77 22.22 33.07
N THR A 42 -8.13 23.45 33.39
CA THR A 42 -9.50 23.82 33.79
C THR A 42 -10.28 24.44 32.63
N SER A 43 -9.58 25.14 31.72
CA SER A 43 -10.16 25.76 30.55
C SER A 43 -9.20 25.74 29.37
N LEU A 44 -9.74 25.44 28.19
CA LEU A 44 -9.09 25.69 26.91
C LEU A 44 -10.14 26.30 25.98
N ILE A 45 -9.96 27.58 25.65
CA ILE A 45 -10.81 28.32 24.74
C ILE A 45 -9.94 28.71 23.55
N ALA A 46 -10.32 28.22 22.38
CA ALA A 46 -9.55 28.40 21.15
C ALA A 46 -10.22 29.35 20.15
N GLN A 47 -11.39 29.93 20.46
CA GLN A 47 -12.11 30.81 19.55
C GLN A 47 -13.02 31.79 20.32
N PRO A 48 -13.51 32.87 19.69
CA PRO A 48 -14.19 33.98 20.38
C PRO A 48 -15.55 33.61 20.96
N SER A 49 -16.10 32.45 20.60
CA SER A 49 -17.38 31.97 21.11
C SER A 49 -17.35 31.62 22.61
N GLY A 50 -16.18 31.69 23.28
CA GLY A 50 -16.03 31.40 24.71
C GLY A 50 -16.28 29.92 25.07
N VAL A 51 -16.32 29.03 24.08
CA VAL A 51 -16.62 27.62 24.33
C VAL A 51 -15.39 26.95 24.93
N ASN A 52 -15.47 26.58 26.21
CA ASN A 52 -14.47 25.72 26.82
C ASN A 52 -14.53 24.32 26.18
N LEU A 53 -13.38 23.89 25.66
CA LEU A 53 -13.19 22.62 24.95
C LEU A 53 -12.82 21.46 25.88
N VAL A 54 -12.58 21.72 27.16
CA VAL A 54 -12.21 20.71 28.16
C VAL A 54 -13.44 20.15 28.87
N HIS A 55 -13.43 18.86 29.18
CA HIS A 55 -14.44 18.24 30.04
C HIS A 55 -14.12 18.54 31.51
N ARG A 56 -14.83 19.49 32.13
CA ARG A 56 -14.53 19.93 33.52
C ARG A 56 -14.54 18.81 34.56
N ALA A 57 -15.45 17.84 34.45
CA ALA A 57 -15.54 16.73 35.40
C ALA A 57 -14.39 15.71 35.26
N ASN A 58 -13.77 15.65 34.08
CA ASN A 58 -12.63 14.78 33.81
C ASN A 58 -11.74 15.46 32.77
N PRO A 59 -10.89 16.42 33.17
CA PRO A 59 -10.11 17.24 32.24
C PRO A 59 -8.90 16.52 31.65
N GLY A 60 -8.60 15.30 32.11
CA GLY A 60 -7.40 14.54 31.73
C GLY A 60 -6.26 14.73 32.73
N ARG A 61 -5.05 14.33 32.32
CA ARG A 61 -3.88 14.28 33.21
C ARG A 61 -3.10 15.60 33.29
N GLY A 62 -3.30 16.52 32.34
CA GLY A 62 -2.41 17.68 32.19
C GLY A 62 -1.03 17.24 31.68
N PHE A 63 0.02 17.91 32.12
CA PHE A 63 1.40 17.58 31.74
C PHE A 63 1.97 16.42 32.56
N TYR A 64 2.69 15.52 31.90
CA TYR A 64 3.41 14.43 32.54
C TYR A 64 4.58 13.94 31.70
N LEU A 65 5.56 13.37 32.36
CA LEU A 65 6.67 12.63 31.75
C LEU A 65 6.34 11.14 31.70
N ILE A 66 6.80 10.48 30.64
CA ILE A 66 6.98 9.02 30.62
C ILE A 66 8.47 8.77 30.45
N SER A 67 9.12 8.16 31.43
CA SER A 67 10.50 7.68 31.35
C SER A 67 10.54 6.16 31.30
N PHE A 68 11.51 5.58 30.61
CA PHE A 68 11.74 4.14 30.63
C PHE A 68 12.73 3.79 31.74
N ASN A 69 12.40 2.79 32.57
CA ASN A 69 13.28 2.34 33.67
C ASN A 69 13.96 0.99 33.40
N GLY A 70 13.93 0.50 32.16
CA GLY A 70 14.46 -0.82 31.77
C GLY A 70 13.40 -1.93 31.72
N ILE A 71 12.24 -1.77 32.35
CA ILE A 71 11.18 -2.80 32.43
C ILE A 71 9.81 -2.23 32.05
N HIS A 72 9.48 -1.03 32.54
CA HIS A 72 8.20 -0.37 32.32
C HIS A 72 8.36 1.13 32.05
N GLY A 73 7.36 1.72 31.41
CA GLY A 73 7.21 3.17 31.34
C GLY A 73 6.74 3.72 32.69
N VAL A 74 7.59 4.46 33.39
CA VAL A 74 7.25 5.17 34.63
C VAL A 74 6.67 6.53 34.26
N SER A 75 5.49 6.83 34.78
CA SER A 75 4.82 8.10 34.51
C SER A 75 4.89 9.04 35.70
N GLN A 76 5.42 10.24 35.49
CA GLN A 76 5.51 11.29 36.50
C GLN A 76 4.70 12.52 36.06
N ARG A 77 3.69 12.90 36.83
CA ARG A 77 2.90 14.11 36.56
C ARG A 77 3.71 15.37 36.89
N LEU A 78 3.54 16.41 36.09
CA LEU A 78 4.11 17.74 36.32
C LEU A 78 2.99 18.65 36.84
N SER A 79 2.97 18.89 38.16
CA SER A 79 1.87 19.59 38.84
C SER A 79 2.07 21.09 38.97
N HIS A 80 3.30 21.61 38.80
CA HIS A 80 3.56 23.04 38.86
C HIS A 80 3.45 23.67 37.48
N VAL A 81 2.31 24.30 37.23
CA VAL A 81 2.02 24.99 35.97
C VAL A 81 1.69 26.44 36.24
N SER A 82 2.37 27.37 35.57
CA SER A 82 2.09 28.80 35.65
C SER A 82 1.96 29.41 34.26
N VAL A 83 1.07 30.39 34.13
CA VAL A 83 0.90 31.18 32.91
C VAL A 83 1.13 32.65 33.25
N THR A 84 2.12 33.27 32.62
CA THR A 84 2.45 34.69 32.82
C THR A 84 2.57 35.34 31.44
N GLY A 85 1.57 36.17 31.09
CA GLY A 85 1.48 36.79 29.77
C GLY A 85 1.38 35.77 28.63
N ASP A 86 2.43 35.69 27.81
CA ASP A 86 2.58 34.73 26.71
C ASP A 86 3.47 33.53 27.07
N ARG A 87 3.84 33.35 28.35
CA ARG A 87 4.66 32.22 28.79
C ARG A 87 3.87 31.23 29.61
N LEU A 88 4.00 29.95 29.26
CA LEU A 88 3.51 28.81 30.04
C LEU A 88 4.72 28.04 30.56
N GLN A 89 4.86 27.95 31.88
CA GLN A 89 5.92 27.18 32.52
C GLN A 89 5.33 25.93 33.17
N VAL A 90 6.00 24.79 32.96
CA VAL A 90 5.59 23.48 33.48
C VAL A 90 6.80 22.85 34.16
N ALA A 91 6.68 22.48 35.43
CA ALA A 91 7.77 21.95 36.21
C ALA A 91 7.35 20.76 37.10
N SER A 92 8.34 20.01 37.56
CA SER A 92 8.14 19.03 38.63
C SER A 92 7.85 19.73 39.98
N SER A 93 7.43 18.94 40.97
CA SER A 93 7.26 19.43 42.34
C SER A 93 8.52 20.03 42.96
N ARG A 94 9.71 19.65 42.48
CA ARG A 94 11.02 20.17 42.91
C ARG A 94 11.55 21.30 42.03
N GLY A 95 10.76 21.82 41.10
CA GLY A 95 11.14 22.90 40.18
C GLY A 95 11.90 22.44 38.93
N LEU A 96 12.52 21.26 38.92
CA LEU A 96 13.18 20.66 37.75
C LEU A 96 12.80 19.18 37.57
N PRO A 97 12.68 18.65 36.34
CA PRO A 97 12.83 19.35 35.06
C PRO A 97 11.74 20.40 34.86
N CYS A 98 12.08 21.43 34.08
CA CYS A 98 11.21 22.56 33.76
C CYS A 98 11.15 22.78 32.25
N PHE A 99 9.95 23.02 31.75
CA PHE A 99 9.64 23.26 30.35
C PHE A 99 8.97 24.62 30.22
N THR A 100 9.48 25.47 29.34
CA THR A 100 8.90 26.79 29.06
C THR A 100 8.36 26.82 27.66
N PHE A 101 7.08 27.17 27.53
CA PHE A 101 6.37 27.34 26.28
C PHE A 101 6.04 28.81 26.04
N LYS A 102 6.13 29.25 24.78
CA LYS A 102 5.50 30.48 24.30
C LYS A 102 4.07 30.17 23.87
N ILE A 103 3.11 31.02 24.24
CA ILE A 103 1.70 30.95 23.85
C ILE A 103 1.44 31.97 22.73
N THR A 104 0.97 31.48 21.59
CA THR A 104 0.50 32.32 20.49
C THR A 104 -1.02 32.24 20.40
N ARG A 105 -1.69 33.40 20.41
CA ARG A 105 -3.17 33.50 20.41
C ARG A 105 -3.62 34.03 19.04
N GLY A 106 -4.26 33.19 18.26
CA GLY A 106 -4.93 33.60 17.02
C GLY A 106 -6.42 33.84 17.23
N PRO A 107 -7.19 34.25 16.21
CA PRO A 107 -8.63 34.43 16.35
C PRO A 107 -9.37 33.11 16.63
N ARG A 108 -8.99 32.01 15.98
CA ARG A 108 -9.63 30.67 16.08
C ARG A 108 -8.66 29.55 16.47
N PHE A 109 -7.52 29.89 17.08
CA PHE A 109 -6.61 28.91 17.64
C PHE A 109 -5.81 29.45 18.83
N LEU A 110 -5.26 28.52 19.62
CA LEU A 110 -4.20 28.78 20.59
C LEU A 110 -3.05 27.82 20.32
N ALA A 111 -1.84 28.33 20.12
CA ALA A 111 -0.64 27.52 19.95
C ALA A 111 0.29 27.63 21.15
N ILE A 112 1.00 26.54 21.45
CA ILE A 112 2.10 26.50 22.40
C ILE A 112 3.36 25.99 21.71
N ASN A 113 4.47 26.70 21.89
CA ASN A 113 5.77 26.39 21.29
C ASN A 113 6.78 26.16 22.41
N LEU A 114 7.39 24.97 22.51
CA LEU A 114 8.44 24.72 23.49
C LEU A 114 9.66 25.57 23.11
N ILE A 115 10.11 26.44 24.01
CA ILE A 115 11.24 27.34 23.78
C ILE A 115 12.41 27.06 24.72
N ARG A 116 12.20 26.30 25.79
CA ARG A 116 13.27 25.96 26.74
C ARG A 116 12.98 24.67 27.50
N VAL A 117 14.02 23.85 27.64
CA VAL A 117 14.06 22.65 28.50
C VAL A 117 15.18 22.85 29.53
N GLN A 118 14.91 22.62 30.82
CA GLN A 118 15.86 22.80 31.91
C GLN A 118 15.84 21.60 32.86
N GLY A 119 17.02 21.23 33.38
CA GLY A 119 17.15 20.17 34.38
C GLY A 119 16.70 18.79 33.88
N PHE A 120 16.80 18.56 32.58
CA PHE A 120 16.49 17.28 31.95
C PHE A 120 17.79 16.52 31.64
N PRO A 121 17.91 15.24 32.00
CA PRO A 121 19.17 14.51 31.81
C PRO A 121 19.52 14.36 30.32
N PRO A 122 20.80 14.58 29.93
CA PRO A 122 21.28 14.21 28.61
C PRO A 122 20.98 12.74 28.32
N ARG A 123 20.56 12.42 27.09
CA ARG A 123 20.22 11.05 26.64
C ARG A 123 19.03 10.39 27.36
N SER A 124 18.23 11.13 28.14
CA SER A 124 16.99 10.61 28.71
C SER A 124 15.95 10.35 27.61
N LEU A 125 15.55 9.10 27.45
CA LEU A 125 14.50 8.68 26.52
C LEU A 125 13.08 9.04 27.00
N ALA A 126 12.98 9.91 28.01
CA ALA A 126 11.68 10.32 28.51
C ALA A 126 10.98 11.25 27.52
N SER A 127 9.66 11.09 27.40
CA SER A 127 8.79 11.94 26.60
C SER A 127 8.00 12.89 27.51
N LEU A 128 7.86 14.14 27.10
CA LEU A 128 6.88 15.05 27.68
C LEU A 128 5.55 14.87 26.96
N ASN A 129 4.48 14.82 27.74
CA ASN A 129 3.13 14.58 27.25
C ASN A 129 2.17 15.60 27.86
N LEU A 130 1.22 16.06 27.06
CA LEU A 130 0.07 16.86 27.51
C LEU A 130 -1.20 16.09 27.17
N ASN A 131 -1.93 15.62 28.18
CA ASN A 131 -3.20 14.94 27.99
C ASN A 131 -4.38 15.83 28.38
N ILE A 132 -5.34 15.92 27.46
CA ILE A 132 -6.56 16.71 27.54
C ILE A 132 -7.74 15.81 27.22
N ASN A 133 -8.62 15.60 28.18
CA ASN A 133 -9.93 15.03 27.91
C ASN A 133 -10.87 16.18 27.55
N GLY A 134 -11.22 16.27 26.28
CA GLY A 134 -11.95 17.40 25.72
C GLY A 134 -13.10 16.95 24.83
N LYS A 135 -13.91 17.92 24.43
CA LYS A 135 -15.01 17.71 23.48
C LYS A 135 -14.48 17.03 22.22
N THR A 136 -15.32 16.24 21.55
CA THR A 136 -14.95 15.58 20.28
C THR A 136 -14.55 16.57 19.17
N THR A 137 -14.94 17.84 19.32
CA THR A 137 -14.62 18.95 18.43
C THR A 137 -13.28 19.60 18.72
N LEU A 138 -12.65 19.34 19.88
CA LEU A 138 -11.26 19.72 20.15
C LEU A 138 -10.31 18.98 19.20
N LYS A 139 -9.46 19.72 18.51
CA LYS A 139 -8.39 19.19 17.65
C LYS A 139 -7.07 19.86 17.98
N ALA A 140 -5.99 19.17 17.64
CA ALA A 140 -4.64 19.72 17.67
C ALA A 140 -3.91 19.43 16.36
N LEU A 141 -3.11 20.40 15.92
CA LEU A 141 -2.22 20.31 14.78
C LEU A 141 -0.77 20.47 15.30
N PRO A 142 0.07 19.43 15.21
CA PRO A 142 1.51 19.62 15.39
C PRO A 142 2.02 20.60 14.34
N LEU A 143 2.88 21.55 14.74
CA LEU A 143 3.40 22.58 13.85
C LEU A 143 4.79 22.28 13.28
N ASP A 144 5.43 21.22 13.79
CA ASP A 144 6.75 20.77 13.37
C ASP A 144 6.90 19.25 13.53
N TYR A 145 8.04 18.72 13.09
CA TYR A 145 8.37 17.30 13.10
C TYR A 145 8.84 16.76 14.46
N MET A 146 8.94 17.60 15.49
CA MET A 146 9.31 17.19 16.86
C MET A 146 8.10 16.97 17.77
N THR A 147 6.89 17.14 17.22
CA THR A 147 5.64 17.03 17.98
C THR A 147 4.70 16.02 17.33
N MET A 148 4.11 15.15 18.13
CA MET A 148 3.10 14.20 17.68
C MET A 148 1.78 14.41 18.42
N VAL A 149 0.67 14.11 17.77
CA VAL A 149 -0.67 14.19 18.39
C VAL A 149 -1.39 12.87 18.21
N SER A 150 -1.97 12.37 19.30
CA SER A 150 -2.91 11.25 19.28
C SER A 150 -4.27 11.67 19.83
N ASN A 151 -5.34 11.10 19.29
CA ASN A 151 -6.70 11.32 19.78
C ASN A 151 -7.42 9.98 19.86
N ARG A 152 -7.78 9.55 21.07
CA ARG A 152 -8.51 8.30 21.34
C ARG A 152 -9.71 8.59 22.23
N ASN A 153 -10.93 8.34 21.73
CA ASN A 153 -12.18 8.43 22.48
C ASN A 153 -12.39 9.75 23.25
N GLY A 154 -12.07 10.90 22.65
CA GLY A 154 -12.18 12.22 23.32
C GLY A 154 -11.01 12.58 24.24
N SER A 155 -10.00 11.70 24.33
CA SER A 155 -8.72 11.97 24.98
C SER A 155 -7.68 12.37 23.93
N LEU A 156 -7.31 13.64 23.93
CA LEU A 156 -6.25 14.21 23.10
C LEU A 156 -4.94 14.17 23.87
N THR A 157 -3.87 13.65 23.27
CA THR A 157 -2.52 13.70 23.83
C THR A 157 -1.55 14.31 22.84
N VAL A 158 -0.82 15.33 23.28
CA VAL A 158 0.34 15.88 22.57
C VAL A 158 1.60 15.27 23.15
N HIS A 159 2.52 14.86 22.28
CA HIS A 159 3.77 14.21 22.64
C HIS A 159 4.96 15.04 22.13
N TRP A 160 5.94 15.26 23.01
CA TRP A 160 7.30 15.69 22.71
C TRP A 160 8.24 14.52 23.02
N PRO A 161 8.41 13.58 22.07
CA PRO A 161 9.12 12.32 22.32
C PRO A 161 10.65 12.43 22.25
N TYR A 162 11.19 13.52 21.71
CA TYR A 162 12.62 13.64 21.38
C TYR A 162 13.35 14.67 22.25
N LEU A 163 13.01 14.74 23.55
CA LEU A 163 13.60 15.73 24.47
C LEU A 163 15.13 15.59 24.66
N TRP A 164 15.67 14.43 24.33
CA TRP A 164 17.11 14.15 24.36
C TRP A 164 17.86 14.73 23.16
N HIS A 165 17.16 15.16 22.12
CA HIS A 165 17.75 15.72 20.91
C HIS A 165 17.92 17.24 21.03
N HIS A 166 19.13 17.71 20.74
CA HIS A 166 19.48 19.12 20.77
C HIS A 166 20.33 19.49 19.56
N ASN A 167 19.68 20.01 18.52
CA ASN A 167 20.33 20.66 17.39
C ASN A 167 19.75 22.07 17.24
N PRO A 168 20.56 23.15 17.25
CA PRO A 168 20.05 24.51 17.11
C PRO A 168 19.26 24.78 15.83
N ALA A 169 19.45 23.96 14.78
CA ALA A 169 18.71 24.05 13.53
C ALA A 169 17.30 23.44 13.61
N ASP A 170 16.98 22.72 14.68
CA ASP A 170 15.74 21.98 14.83
C ASP A 170 14.82 22.64 15.89
N PRO A 171 13.49 22.65 15.67
CA PRO A 171 12.55 23.16 16.66
C PRO A 171 12.50 22.23 17.88
N LEU A 172 12.13 22.76 19.06
CA LEU A 172 11.94 21.92 20.25
C LEU A 172 10.55 21.27 20.33
N GLY A 173 9.61 21.69 19.46
CA GLY A 173 8.28 21.12 19.34
C GLY A 173 7.14 22.08 19.65
N SER A 174 6.15 22.13 18.78
CA SER A 174 5.03 23.07 18.79
C SER A 174 3.70 22.43 18.39
N VAL A 175 2.60 22.94 18.96
CA VAL A 175 1.23 22.47 18.66
C VAL A 175 0.23 23.62 18.68
N ALA A 176 -0.75 23.60 17.77
CA ALA A 176 -1.92 24.49 17.79
C ALA A 176 -3.19 23.71 18.17
N PHE A 177 -3.98 24.24 19.10
CA PHE A 177 -5.30 23.76 19.48
C PHE A 177 -6.38 24.62 18.82
N TYR A 178 -7.42 23.96 18.32
CA TYR A 178 -8.54 24.64 17.67
C TYR A 178 -9.84 23.86 17.84
N ASN A 179 -10.95 24.55 17.62
CA ASN A 179 -12.28 23.97 17.64
C ASN A 179 -12.75 23.60 16.22
N ALA A 180 -13.25 22.38 16.05
CA ALA A 180 -13.67 21.83 14.76
C ALA A 180 -15.12 21.34 14.78
N ASP A 181 -16.04 22.15 15.32
CA ASP A 181 -17.48 21.82 15.41
C ASP A 181 -18.11 21.54 14.03
N THR A 182 -17.67 22.25 12.99
CA THR A 182 -18.10 22.05 11.61
C THR A 182 -16.89 21.99 10.68
N PRO A 183 -17.01 21.38 9.48
CA PRO A 183 -15.94 21.44 8.48
C PRO A 183 -15.51 22.86 8.13
N ARG A 184 -16.45 23.82 8.13
CA ARG A 184 -16.15 25.24 7.90
C ARG A 184 -15.31 25.84 9.03
N HIS A 185 -15.69 25.60 10.29
CA HIS A 185 -14.91 26.09 11.43
C HIS A 185 -13.50 25.50 11.45
N ALA A 186 -13.36 24.22 11.12
CA ALA A 186 -12.06 23.58 10.99
C ALA A 186 -11.21 24.24 9.89
N ASP A 187 -11.77 24.50 8.72
CA ASP A 187 -11.06 25.15 7.60
C ASP A 187 -10.68 26.60 7.93
N ASP A 188 -11.56 27.37 8.59
CA ASP A 188 -11.26 28.73 9.03
C ASP A 188 -10.12 28.74 10.06
N ALA A 189 -10.13 27.82 11.04
CA ALA A 189 -9.05 27.69 12.01
C ALA A 189 -7.72 27.26 11.37
N LEU A 190 -7.74 26.27 10.47
CA LEU A 190 -6.53 25.86 9.72
C LEU A 190 -5.97 27.00 8.87
N THR A 191 -6.84 27.83 8.30
CA THR A 191 -6.43 29.01 7.52
C THR A 191 -5.63 29.98 8.39
N GLU A 192 -6.12 30.27 9.59
CA GLU A 192 -5.48 31.20 10.53
C GLU A 192 -4.22 30.60 11.17
N ILE A 193 -4.22 29.30 11.47
CA ILE A 193 -3.03 28.61 11.98
C ILE A 193 -1.93 28.66 10.93
N TRP A 194 -2.23 28.34 9.67
CA TRP A 194 -1.22 28.36 8.61
C TRP A 194 -0.67 29.78 8.43
N ALA A 195 -1.54 30.79 8.32
CA ALA A 195 -1.13 32.18 8.16
C ALA A 195 -0.39 32.79 9.38
N GLY A 196 -0.63 32.26 10.58
CA GLY A 196 -0.20 32.88 11.84
C GLY A 196 0.85 32.09 12.63
N THR A 197 1.41 31.01 12.08
CA THR A 197 2.40 30.18 12.77
C THR A 197 3.55 29.78 11.84
N GLU A 198 4.61 29.23 12.41
CA GLU A 198 5.80 28.71 11.69
C GLU A 198 5.56 27.35 11.01
N PHE A 199 4.30 26.97 10.76
CA PHE A 199 4.01 25.74 10.00
C PHE A 199 4.64 25.85 8.59
N PRO A 200 5.25 24.79 8.03
CA PRO A 200 5.88 24.83 6.71
C PRO A 200 5.00 25.43 5.61
N HIS A 201 5.59 26.30 4.81
CA HIS A 201 4.94 27.04 3.74
C HIS A 201 5.72 26.88 2.43
N PRO A 202 5.04 26.63 1.29
CA PRO A 202 5.66 26.84 -0.01
C PRO A 202 6.21 28.27 -0.15
N ASP A 203 7.42 28.41 -0.66
CA ASP A 203 8.07 29.67 -0.99
C ASP A 203 7.51 30.25 -2.29
N ILE A 204 6.40 30.97 -2.16
CA ILE A 204 5.71 31.63 -3.27
C ILE A 204 6.14 33.09 -3.47
N GLY A 205 7.20 33.53 -2.78
CA GLY A 205 7.68 34.92 -2.81
C GLY A 205 6.69 35.94 -2.23
N LYS A 206 5.70 35.50 -1.45
CA LYS A 206 4.67 36.35 -0.83
C LYS A 206 4.40 35.94 0.62
N PRO A 207 4.05 36.89 1.52
CA PRO A 207 3.63 36.56 2.87
C PRO A 207 2.36 35.70 2.89
N TRP A 208 2.32 34.73 3.80
CA TRP A 208 1.17 33.86 4.01
C TRP A 208 0.12 34.53 4.91
N THR A 209 -0.69 35.41 4.32
CA THR A 209 -1.86 36.00 5.00
C THR A 209 -3.07 35.06 4.94
N VAL A 210 -4.08 35.29 5.80
CA VAL A 210 -5.37 34.55 5.76
C VAL A 210 -6.00 34.59 4.36
N SER A 211 -5.92 35.72 3.65
CA SER A 211 -6.43 35.86 2.28
C SER A 211 -5.63 34.99 1.30
N GLN A 212 -4.30 35.01 1.43
CA GLN A 212 -3.40 34.22 0.58
C GLN A 212 -3.62 32.72 0.77
N VAL A 213 -3.82 32.24 2.01
CA VAL A 213 -4.15 30.84 2.28
C VAL A 213 -5.47 30.44 1.61
N LYS A 214 -6.53 31.25 1.75
CA LYS A 214 -7.83 30.97 1.12
C LYS A 214 -7.73 30.88 -0.40
N GLN A 215 -7.00 31.81 -1.03
CA GLN A 215 -6.76 31.78 -2.47
C GLN A 215 -5.96 30.54 -2.88
N TRP A 216 -4.92 30.20 -2.13
CA TRP A 216 -4.08 29.04 -2.38
C TRP A 216 -4.88 27.73 -2.33
N VAL A 217 -5.62 27.48 -1.25
CA VAL A 217 -6.38 26.23 -1.09
C VAL A 217 -7.48 26.11 -2.15
N LYS A 218 -8.13 27.23 -2.52
CA LYS A 218 -9.11 27.24 -3.63
C LYS A 218 -8.47 26.88 -4.96
N ALA A 219 -7.31 27.46 -5.28
CA ALA A 219 -6.57 27.16 -6.50
C ALA A 219 -6.06 25.70 -6.52
N TYR A 220 -5.56 25.22 -5.39
CA TYR A 220 -5.11 23.84 -5.19
C TYR A 220 -6.26 22.85 -5.43
N ALA A 221 -7.41 23.05 -4.79
CA ALA A 221 -8.59 22.20 -4.96
C ALA A 221 -9.13 22.21 -6.40
N ALA A 222 -9.05 23.36 -7.08
CA ALA A 222 -9.45 23.46 -8.49
C ALA A 222 -8.49 22.67 -9.41
N LYS A 223 -7.18 22.83 -9.21
CA LYS A 223 -6.13 22.17 -9.99
C LYS A 223 -6.19 20.64 -9.86
N PHE A 224 -6.38 20.14 -8.64
CA PHE A 224 -6.32 18.70 -8.33
C PHE A 224 -7.70 18.03 -8.20
N ARG A 225 -8.77 18.66 -8.70
CA ARG A 225 -10.14 18.12 -8.65
C ARG A 225 -10.25 16.74 -9.30
N ASP A 226 -9.52 16.52 -10.39
CA ASP A 226 -9.49 15.25 -11.11
C ASP A 226 -8.06 14.74 -11.20
N GLN A 227 -7.75 13.76 -10.36
CA GLN A 227 -6.45 13.07 -10.32
C GLN A 227 -6.54 11.69 -10.99
N SER A 228 -7.42 11.54 -11.97
CA SER A 228 -7.43 10.31 -12.76
C SER A 228 -6.06 10.13 -13.43
N THR A 229 -5.42 8.99 -13.19
CA THR A 229 -4.01 8.80 -13.50
C THR A 229 -3.81 7.58 -14.39
N MET A 230 -2.87 7.67 -15.34
CA MET A 230 -2.39 6.51 -16.08
C MET A 230 -0.89 6.31 -15.86
N TYR A 231 -0.53 5.09 -15.47
CA TYR A 231 0.85 4.68 -15.21
C TYR A 231 1.41 4.15 -16.52
N ILE A 232 2.44 4.79 -17.06
CA ILE A 232 3.01 4.43 -18.37
C ILE A 232 4.48 4.04 -18.24
N ALA A 233 4.90 3.11 -19.10
CA ALA A 233 6.29 2.65 -19.19
C ALA A 233 6.76 2.75 -20.65
N PRO A 234 7.05 3.97 -21.15
CA PRO A 234 7.69 4.17 -22.44
C PRO A 234 9.15 3.69 -22.41
N HIS A 235 9.66 3.26 -23.57
CA HIS A 235 11.07 2.89 -23.74
C HIS A 235 11.90 3.98 -24.43
N ASN A 236 11.23 4.98 -25.03
CA ASN A 236 11.84 6.05 -25.82
C ASN A 236 10.87 7.24 -25.94
N PRO A 237 11.28 8.40 -26.48
CA PRO A 237 10.41 9.55 -26.66
C PRO A 237 9.16 9.27 -27.48
N THR A 238 9.27 8.46 -28.54
CA THR A 238 8.13 8.16 -29.42
C THR A 238 7.03 7.42 -28.66
N ASP A 239 7.40 6.44 -27.84
CA ASP A 239 6.47 5.72 -26.98
C ASP A 239 5.83 6.63 -25.94
N LEU A 240 6.62 7.54 -25.34
CA LEU A 240 6.15 8.50 -24.33
C LEU A 240 4.97 9.33 -24.86
N TYR A 241 5.14 9.97 -26.03
CA TYR A 241 4.09 10.80 -26.61
C TYR A 241 2.89 9.97 -27.10
N LYS A 242 3.11 8.79 -27.71
CA LYS A 242 2.00 7.89 -28.13
C LYS A 242 1.16 7.39 -26.96
N LEU A 243 1.80 7.00 -25.86
CA LEU A 243 1.11 6.60 -24.63
C LEU A 243 0.34 7.76 -24.02
N THR A 244 0.93 8.96 -24.04
CA THR A 244 0.29 10.19 -23.58
C THR A 244 -0.96 10.50 -24.40
N ASP A 245 -0.92 10.36 -25.71
CA ASP A 245 -2.08 10.58 -26.58
C ASP A 245 -3.19 9.56 -26.34
N ILE A 246 -2.84 8.30 -26.07
CA ILE A 246 -3.81 7.28 -25.67
C ILE A 246 -4.45 7.68 -24.34
N ALA A 247 -3.65 8.04 -23.34
CA ALA A 247 -4.13 8.47 -22.03
C ALA A 247 -5.05 9.70 -22.13
N ARG A 248 -4.68 10.70 -22.93
CA ARG A 248 -5.52 11.88 -23.18
C ARG A 248 -6.90 11.49 -23.73
N LYS A 249 -6.95 10.53 -24.66
CA LYS A 249 -8.21 10.02 -25.24
C LYS A 249 -9.07 9.22 -24.26
N THR A 250 -8.51 8.68 -23.18
CA THR A 250 -9.30 8.05 -22.10
C THR A 250 -9.87 9.06 -21.12
N GLY A 251 -9.43 10.32 -21.20
CA GLY A 251 -9.85 11.39 -20.31
C GLY A 251 -9.17 11.36 -18.94
N VAL A 252 -8.05 10.64 -18.78
CA VAL A 252 -7.21 10.79 -17.58
C VAL A 252 -6.56 12.18 -17.54
N LYS A 253 -6.23 12.65 -16.33
CA LYS A 253 -5.66 13.97 -16.08
C LYS A 253 -4.21 13.96 -15.68
N MET A 254 -3.64 12.82 -15.36
CA MET A 254 -2.26 12.72 -14.86
C MET A 254 -1.52 11.55 -15.52
N ILE A 255 -0.28 11.80 -15.91
CA ILE A 255 0.66 10.75 -16.33
C ILE A 255 1.62 10.48 -15.18
N TYR A 256 1.72 9.21 -14.79
CA TYR A 256 2.63 8.77 -13.74
C TYR A 256 3.80 7.99 -14.33
N LEU A 257 5.01 8.44 -14.03
CA LEU A 257 6.27 7.82 -14.44
C LEU A 257 6.98 7.26 -13.19
N PHE A 258 7.34 5.98 -13.23
CA PHE A 258 8.18 5.38 -12.20
C PHE A 258 9.61 5.92 -12.25
N SER A 259 10.35 5.82 -11.13
CA SER A 259 11.76 6.24 -11.06
C SER A 259 12.60 5.59 -12.15
N ASN A 260 12.41 4.30 -12.44
CA ASN A 260 13.11 3.61 -13.52
C ASN A 260 12.70 4.03 -14.95
N ILE A 261 11.74 4.94 -15.09
CA ILE A 261 11.28 5.51 -16.36
C ILE A 261 11.77 6.95 -16.52
N TRP A 262 11.53 7.80 -15.51
CA TRP A 262 11.94 9.21 -15.60
C TRP A 262 13.41 9.42 -15.20
N SER A 263 13.97 8.53 -14.39
CA SER A 263 15.35 8.50 -13.91
C SER A 263 16.04 7.18 -14.31
N ASP A 264 17.32 7.05 -13.97
CA ASP A 264 18.26 6.01 -14.45
C ASP A 264 18.21 4.70 -13.61
N GLY A 265 17.08 4.44 -12.94
CA GLY A 265 16.88 3.25 -12.12
C GLY A 265 15.71 3.36 -11.15
N PHE A 266 15.28 2.23 -10.56
CA PHE A 266 14.24 2.25 -9.53
C PHE A 266 14.78 2.88 -8.24
N TRP A 267 15.89 2.34 -7.74
CA TRP A 267 16.70 2.89 -6.67
C TRP A 267 17.84 3.73 -7.26
N GLU A 268 18.23 4.79 -6.56
CA GLU A 268 19.46 5.52 -6.84
C GLU A 268 20.67 4.59 -6.70
N ASN A 269 21.38 4.33 -7.81
CA ASN A 269 22.54 3.44 -7.80
C ASN A 269 23.81 4.20 -8.23
N SER A 270 23.91 4.51 -9.52
CA SER A 270 25.04 5.24 -10.14
C SER A 270 24.73 6.72 -10.40
N PHE A 271 23.55 7.18 -10.04
CA PHE A 271 23.02 8.49 -10.39
C PHE A 271 22.53 9.26 -9.16
N THR A 272 22.33 10.57 -9.32
CA THR A 272 21.79 11.44 -8.27
C THR A 272 20.27 11.47 -8.29
N GLN A 273 19.62 11.80 -7.17
CA GLN A 273 18.16 11.97 -7.03
C GLN A 273 17.45 12.88 -8.06
N VAL A 274 18.18 13.68 -8.85
CA VAL A 274 17.64 14.54 -9.93
C VAL A 274 18.16 14.20 -11.33
N ALA A 275 18.79 13.03 -11.49
CA ALA A 275 19.20 12.53 -12.79
C ALA A 275 17.96 12.14 -13.62
N VAL A 276 18.06 12.29 -14.93
CA VAL A 276 16.94 12.01 -15.85
C VAL A 276 17.39 10.95 -16.85
N ASN A 277 16.54 9.95 -17.07
CA ASN A 277 16.77 8.85 -17.99
C ASN A 277 16.96 9.36 -19.42
N ARG A 278 18.14 9.14 -20.00
CA ARG A 278 18.47 9.59 -21.36
C ARG A 278 17.91 8.71 -22.48
N GLU A 279 17.42 7.51 -22.17
CA GLU A 279 16.74 6.67 -23.16
C GLU A 279 15.34 7.22 -23.48
N VAL A 280 14.60 7.66 -22.44
CA VAL A 280 13.26 8.25 -22.60
C VAL A 280 13.32 9.76 -22.86
N PHE A 281 14.34 10.45 -22.33
CA PHE A 281 14.57 11.88 -22.46
C PHE A 281 16.01 12.16 -22.96
N PRO A 282 16.30 12.06 -24.27
CA PRO A 282 17.66 12.16 -24.83
C PRO A 282 18.46 13.39 -24.39
N ALA A 283 17.83 14.57 -24.31
CA ALA A 283 18.46 15.79 -23.80
C ALA A 283 18.30 15.96 -22.27
N GLY A 284 18.05 14.86 -21.55
CA GLY A 284 17.89 14.77 -20.11
C GLY A 284 16.78 15.68 -19.58
N ARG A 285 17.11 16.45 -18.54
CA ARG A 285 16.17 17.36 -17.85
C ARG A 285 15.44 18.33 -18.79
N SER A 286 16.09 18.79 -19.84
CA SER A 286 15.47 19.73 -20.80
C SER A 286 14.27 19.11 -21.53
N ASP A 287 14.32 17.82 -21.88
CA ASP A 287 13.20 17.14 -22.52
C ASP A 287 12.09 16.81 -21.52
N LEU A 288 12.44 16.50 -20.26
CA LEU A 288 11.43 16.32 -19.21
C LEU A 288 10.64 17.62 -18.93
N ILE A 289 11.31 18.78 -18.93
CA ILE A 289 10.67 20.11 -18.87
C ILE A 289 9.71 20.31 -20.06
N LYS A 290 10.18 20.04 -21.29
CA LYS A 290 9.34 20.14 -22.50
C LYS A 290 8.13 19.20 -22.42
N TYR A 291 8.31 18.00 -21.88
CA TYR A 291 7.22 17.03 -21.71
C TYR A 291 6.19 17.48 -20.67
N ALA A 292 6.63 18.01 -19.53
CA ALA A 292 5.73 18.60 -18.53
C ALA A 292 4.91 19.76 -19.13
N ALA A 293 5.57 20.66 -19.87
CA ALA A 293 4.90 21.75 -20.59
C ALA A 293 3.90 21.24 -21.64
N TYR A 294 4.23 20.16 -22.36
CA TYR A 294 3.32 19.49 -23.28
C TYR A 294 2.07 18.96 -22.56
N LEU A 295 2.22 18.33 -21.39
CA LEU A 295 1.09 17.86 -20.57
C LEU A 295 0.21 19.03 -20.13
N HIS A 296 0.79 20.11 -19.59
CA HIS A 296 0.04 21.28 -19.14
C HIS A 296 -0.72 21.95 -20.28
N LYS A 297 -0.11 22.08 -21.47
CA LYS A 297 -0.77 22.61 -22.69
C LYS A 297 -2.03 21.81 -23.06
N HIS A 298 -2.08 20.52 -22.72
CA HIS A 298 -3.22 19.64 -22.97
C HIS A 298 -4.12 19.44 -21.74
N GLY A 299 -3.95 20.25 -20.69
CA GLY A 299 -4.74 20.16 -19.47
C GLY A 299 -4.52 18.85 -18.70
N MET A 300 -3.32 18.30 -18.78
CA MET A 300 -2.83 17.12 -18.05
C MET A 300 -1.71 17.51 -17.08
N LEU A 301 -1.42 16.63 -16.12
CA LEU A 301 -0.48 16.83 -15.02
C LEU A 301 0.64 15.78 -15.06
N LEU A 302 1.83 16.15 -14.61
CA LEU A 302 2.97 15.25 -14.50
C LEU A 302 3.12 14.72 -13.07
N ALA A 303 3.22 13.40 -12.95
CA ALA A 303 3.47 12.70 -11.71
C ALA A 303 4.74 11.85 -11.78
N LEU A 304 5.60 11.98 -10.77
CA LEU A 304 6.85 11.22 -10.66
C LEU A 304 6.83 10.33 -9.41
N HIS A 305 7.16 9.07 -9.56
CA HIS A 305 7.55 8.23 -8.43
C HIS A 305 8.93 8.64 -7.93
N TYR A 306 9.09 8.84 -6.63
CA TYR A 306 10.36 9.26 -6.04
C TYR A 306 10.71 8.39 -4.83
N VAL A 307 11.93 7.85 -4.79
CA VAL A 307 12.40 6.96 -3.71
C VAL A 307 13.12 7.78 -2.64
N SER A 308 12.43 8.82 -2.16
CA SER A 308 12.74 9.64 -0.99
C SER A 308 14.18 10.11 -0.77
N GLY A 309 14.99 10.22 -1.81
CA GLY A 309 16.30 10.88 -1.77
C GLY A 309 17.42 10.02 -1.21
N GLY A 310 17.43 8.71 -1.52
CA GLY A 310 18.58 7.85 -1.26
C GLY A 310 19.84 8.30 -2.03
N ILE A 311 21.02 8.04 -1.46
CA ILE A 311 22.32 8.29 -2.10
C ILE A 311 22.90 6.95 -2.55
N GLY A 312 22.94 6.75 -3.87
CA GLY A 312 23.45 5.51 -4.45
C GLY A 312 24.96 5.30 -4.21
N PRO A 313 25.40 4.09 -3.82
CA PRO A 313 26.81 3.82 -3.50
C PRO A 313 27.76 3.96 -4.69
N PHE A 314 27.23 3.90 -5.92
CA PHE A 314 28.00 3.96 -7.16
C PHE A 314 27.89 5.33 -7.86
N ALA A 315 27.31 6.35 -7.22
CA ALA A 315 27.20 7.69 -7.80
C ALA A 315 28.53 8.47 -7.67
N PRO A 316 29.39 8.57 -8.71
CA PRO A 316 30.76 9.06 -8.55
C PRO A 316 30.84 10.54 -8.15
N ARG A 317 29.80 11.33 -8.41
CA ARG A 317 29.73 12.74 -7.99
C ARG A 317 29.50 12.93 -6.50
N LEU A 318 28.97 11.93 -5.80
CA LEU A 318 28.65 11.98 -4.36
C LEU A 318 29.45 10.95 -3.55
N MET A 319 29.91 9.86 -4.17
CA MET A 319 30.49 8.70 -3.51
C MET A 319 31.81 8.24 -4.15
N GLY A 320 32.45 9.09 -4.96
CA GLY A 320 33.76 8.80 -5.57
C GLY A 320 34.93 9.23 -4.67
N ASP A 321 36.15 8.84 -5.01
CA ASP A 321 37.36 9.00 -4.18
C ASP A 321 37.62 10.43 -3.66
N ARG A 322 37.16 11.46 -4.37
CA ARG A 322 37.30 12.89 -4.00
C ARG A 322 35.99 13.53 -3.50
N SER A 323 34.89 12.79 -3.56
CA SER A 323 33.54 13.30 -3.35
C SER A 323 32.76 12.56 -2.26
N VAL A 324 33.29 11.46 -1.68
CA VAL A 324 32.65 10.71 -0.59
C VAL A 324 32.18 11.68 0.49
N LEU A 325 30.87 11.70 0.69
CA LEU A 325 30.23 12.56 1.69
C LEU A 325 30.58 12.09 3.11
N TYR A 326 31.00 13.05 3.94
CA TYR A 326 31.30 12.83 5.37
C TYR A 326 30.03 12.94 6.24
N ASN A 327 28.97 13.52 5.71
CA ASN A 327 27.74 13.86 6.46
C ASN A 327 26.61 12.85 6.18
N LEU A 328 26.97 11.59 6.01
CA LEU A 328 26.03 10.48 5.89
C LEU A 328 25.61 10.03 7.29
N ALA A 329 24.41 9.46 7.39
CA ALA A 329 23.99 8.81 8.61
C ALA A 329 24.94 7.65 8.94
N ALA A 330 25.37 7.61 10.19
CA ALA A 330 26.35 6.68 10.68
C ALA A 330 25.96 6.18 12.07
N TRP A 331 26.07 4.87 12.27
CA TRP A 331 25.86 4.22 13.56
C TRP A 331 27.09 4.30 14.48
N ALA A 332 28.27 4.64 13.94
CA ALA A 332 29.45 4.96 14.75
C ALA A 332 30.45 5.84 14.00
N SER A 333 31.20 6.63 14.76
CA SER A 333 32.44 7.29 14.36
C SER A 333 33.65 6.63 15.02
N GLY A 334 34.84 6.84 14.46
CA GLY A 334 36.09 6.40 15.07
C GLY A 334 37.28 6.56 14.15
N THR A 335 38.30 5.73 14.37
CA THR A 335 39.55 5.75 13.60
C THR A 335 40.03 4.35 13.25
N LEU A 336 40.89 4.25 12.25
CA LEU A 336 41.60 3.01 11.92
C LEU A 336 42.72 2.79 12.95
N ALA A 337 42.69 1.68 13.67
CA ALA A 337 43.63 1.41 14.77
C ALA A 337 45.03 1.00 14.29
N ARG A 338 45.15 0.46 13.07
CA ARG A 338 46.41 -0.05 12.49
C ARG A 338 46.46 0.31 11.00
N PRO A 339 47.65 0.57 10.42
CA PRO A 339 47.75 0.79 8.98
C PRO A 339 47.23 -0.43 8.22
N ALA A 340 46.66 -0.21 7.04
CA ALA A 340 46.11 -1.25 6.19
C ALA A 340 46.53 -1.05 4.73
N SER A 341 46.96 -2.13 4.06
CA SER A 341 47.24 -2.10 2.61
C SER A 341 45.94 -2.05 1.80
N ALA A 342 46.02 -1.75 0.50
CA ALA A 342 44.85 -1.76 -0.39
C ALA A 342 44.21 -3.16 -0.55
N THR A 343 44.94 -4.24 -0.25
CA THR A 343 44.47 -5.64 -0.39
C THR A 343 44.05 -6.28 0.93
N ALA A 344 44.17 -5.57 2.05
CA ALA A 344 43.83 -6.11 3.37
C ALA A 344 42.34 -6.50 3.44
N THR A 345 42.09 -7.75 3.82
CA THR A 345 40.75 -8.33 4.04
C THR A 345 40.32 -8.29 5.51
N THR A 346 41.24 -7.91 6.40
CA THR A 346 40.98 -7.69 7.83
C THR A 346 41.43 -6.30 8.21
N LEU A 347 40.57 -5.54 8.90
CA LEU A 347 40.82 -4.17 9.34
C LEU A 347 40.49 -4.03 10.84
N TYR A 348 41.07 -3.02 11.48
CA TYR A 348 40.93 -2.79 12.92
C TYR A 348 40.31 -1.43 13.17
N PHE A 349 39.04 -1.38 13.57
CA PHE A 349 38.29 -0.16 13.80
C PHE A 349 38.26 0.16 15.29
N LYS A 350 38.69 1.36 15.66
CA LYS A 350 38.58 1.89 17.02
C LYS A 350 37.42 2.88 17.06
N PRO A 351 36.22 2.50 17.55
CA PRO A 351 35.11 3.43 17.71
C PRO A 351 35.44 4.51 18.73
N ASP A 352 34.87 5.71 18.55
CA ASP A 352 34.93 6.76 19.57
C ASP A 352 34.15 6.36 20.84
N PRO A 353 34.53 6.88 22.02
CA PRO A 353 33.86 6.55 23.28
C PRO A 353 32.34 6.76 23.22
N GLY A 354 31.59 5.74 23.63
CA GLY A 354 30.13 5.77 23.69
C GLY A 354 29.41 5.28 22.43
N ASN A 355 30.14 4.89 21.37
CA ASN A 355 29.57 4.18 20.24
C ASN A 355 29.48 2.67 20.53
N ALA A 356 28.35 2.06 20.20
CA ALA A 356 28.13 0.62 20.27
C ALA A 356 27.65 0.11 18.90
N TYR A 357 27.82 -1.19 18.65
CA TYR A 357 27.31 -1.77 17.41
C TYR A 357 25.78 -1.83 17.49
N PRO A 358 25.04 -1.30 16.50
CA PRO A 358 23.61 -1.10 16.61
C PRO A 358 22.85 -2.42 16.60
N MET A 359 21.72 -2.45 17.32
CA MET A 359 20.77 -3.55 17.27
C MET A 359 19.70 -3.26 16.21
N VAL A 360 19.52 -4.16 15.24
CA VAL A 360 18.52 -4.02 14.17
C VAL A 360 17.18 -4.61 14.62
N LEU A 361 16.15 -3.76 14.72
CA LEU A 361 14.82 -4.13 15.20
C LEU A 361 13.71 -3.69 14.25
N ASN A 362 12.58 -4.40 14.26
CA ASN A 362 11.39 -4.01 13.49
C ASN A 362 10.79 -2.67 13.92
N SER A 363 10.96 -2.28 15.19
CA SER A 363 10.43 -1.04 15.77
C SER A 363 11.46 -0.43 16.71
N PRO A 364 12.46 0.33 16.19
CA PRO A 364 13.44 0.98 17.03
C PRO A 364 12.76 2.06 17.89
N ALA A 365 13.08 2.08 19.18
CA ALA A 365 12.52 3.00 20.17
C ALA A 365 13.56 3.96 20.73
N VAL A 366 14.86 3.70 20.51
CA VAL A 366 15.97 4.45 21.11
C VAL A 366 17.07 4.73 20.08
N PRO A 367 17.98 5.71 20.32
CA PRO A 367 19.01 6.12 19.36
C PRO A 367 20.00 5.02 18.95
N ASP A 368 20.23 4.03 19.81
CA ASP A 368 21.19 2.94 19.58
C ASP A 368 20.55 1.74 18.82
N GLU A 369 19.26 1.84 18.47
CA GLU A 369 18.52 0.85 17.70
C GLU A 369 18.28 1.35 16.28
N LEU A 370 18.48 0.46 15.31
CA LEU A 370 18.28 0.74 13.90
C LEU A 370 17.05 0.00 13.38
N GLY A 371 16.29 0.64 12.49
CA GLY A 371 15.12 0.02 11.89
C GLY A 371 15.49 -1.18 11.01
N ALA A 372 14.61 -2.18 10.94
CA ALA A 372 14.83 -3.41 10.15
C ALA A 372 14.97 -3.17 8.64
N CYS A 373 14.63 -1.97 8.15
CA CYS A 373 14.93 -1.56 6.78
C CYS A 373 16.42 -1.25 6.57
N PHE A 374 17.24 -1.04 7.59
CA PHE A 374 18.64 -0.67 7.44
C PHE A 374 19.61 -1.85 7.64
N THR A 375 20.79 -1.74 7.05
CA THR A 375 21.94 -2.63 7.28
C THR A 375 23.21 -1.83 7.58
N THR A 376 24.18 -2.48 8.22
CA THR A 376 25.35 -1.86 8.87
C THR A 376 26.69 -2.34 8.28
N HIS A 377 26.65 -3.01 7.12
CA HIS A 377 27.80 -3.72 6.56
C HIS A 377 28.80 -2.83 5.83
N ILE A 378 28.63 -1.51 5.80
CA ILE A 378 29.55 -0.59 5.11
C ILE A 378 30.27 0.29 6.13
N VAL A 379 31.59 0.31 6.06
CA VAL A 379 32.45 1.21 6.83
C VAL A 379 33.19 2.12 5.86
N ARG A 380 33.21 3.41 6.15
CA ARG A 380 34.01 4.40 5.44
C ARG A 380 35.35 4.60 6.15
N ILE A 381 36.45 4.60 5.41
CA ILE A 381 37.82 4.84 5.91
C ILE A 381 38.44 5.94 5.05
N GLY A 382 38.60 7.13 5.62
CA GLY A 382 38.91 8.34 4.86
C GLY A 382 37.88 8.56 3.73
N SER A 383 38.33 8.44 2.48
CA SER A 383 37.45 8.50 1.29
C SER A 383 37.24 7.16 0.57
N GLU A 384 37.51 6.04 1.24
CA GLU A 384 37.19 4.70 0.74
C GLU A 384 35.95 4.13 1.45
N LEU A 385 35.08 3.44 0.71
CA LEU A 385 34.03 2.60 1.29
C LEU A 385 34.49 1.13 1.31
N VAL A 386 34.24 0.45 2.41
CA VAL A 386 34.59 -0.95 2.62
C VAL A 386 33.33 -1.72 3.02
N GLN A 387 33.02 -2.78 2.27
CA GLN A 387 31.96 -3.71 2.65
C GLN A 387 32.55 -4.77 3.59
N VAL A 388 31.99 -4.89 4.79
CA VAL A 388 32.45 -5.78 5.86
C VAL A 388 31.58 -7.03 5.89
N GLY A 389 32.20 -8.20 5.72
CA GLY A 389 31.50 -9.48 5.80
C GLY A 389 31.15 -9.88 7.23
N GLN A 390 32.00 -9.54 8.21
CA GLN A 390 31.77 -9.86 9.61
C GLN A 390 32.43 -8.86 10.57
N PHE A 391 31.74 -8.52 11.65
CA PHE A 391 32.29 -7.77 12.78
C PHE A 391 32.60 -8.73 13.94
N GLN A 392 33.75 -8.54 14.59
CA GLN A 392 34.23 -9.36 15.70
C GLN A 392 34.82 -8.46 16.81
N ASN A 393 34.92 -9.00 18.03
CA ASN A 393 35.51 -8.32 19.20
C ASN A 393 34.81 -6.99 19.55
N LEU A 394 33.48 -6.95 19.41
CA LEU A 394 32.64 -5.76 19.63
C LEU A 394 32.63 -5.28 21.10
N ASP A 395 33.05 -6.16 22.01
CA ASP A 395 33.21 -5.95 23.46
C ASP A 395 34.59 -5.37 23.84
N THR A 396 35.47 -5.14 22.86
CA THR A 396 36.82 -4.60 23.08
C THR A 396 36.96 -3.19 22.51
N PRO A 397 37.98 -2.41 22.92
CA PRO A 397 38.22 -1.06 22.38
C PRO A 397 38.55 -1.02 20.87
N VAL A 398 38.93 -2.15 20.27
CA VAL A 398 39.29 -2.23 18.84
C VAL A 398 38.58 -3.42 18.21
N TRP A 399 37.61 -3.13 17.35
CA TRP A 399 36.82 -4.13 16.66
C TRP A 399 37.55 -4.64 15.43
N THR A 400 37.36 -5.92 15.14
CA THR A 400 37.94 -6.56 13.95
C THR A 400 36.88 -6.63 12.85
N LEU A 401 37.16 -5.99 11.72
CA LEU A 401 36.36 -6.05 10.50
C LEU A 401 36.95 -7.15 9.62
N ALA A 402 36.28 -8.30 9.53
CA ALA A 402 36.75 -9.46 8.77
C ALA A 402 36.01 -9.61 7.44
N ASN A 403 36.63 -10.34 6.51
CA ASN A 403 36.10 -10.59 5.16
C ASN A 403 35.75 -9.29 4.41
N CYS A 404 36.62 -8.29 4.54
CA CYS A 404 36.42 -6.97 3.95
C CYS A 404 36.60 -7.02 2.43
N ARG A 405 35.63 -6.46 1.70
CA ARG A 405 35.75 -6.08 0.30
C ARG A 405 36.06 -4.58 0.21
N ARG A 406 37.30 -4.30 -0.17
CA ARG A 406 37.87 -2.94 -0.33
C ARG A 406 37.36 -2.26 -1.60
N GLY A 407 37.36 -0.91 -1.61
CA GLY A 407 36.91 -0.11 -2.75
C GLY A 407 35.47 -0.38 -3.19
N TYR A 408 34.53 -0.45 -2.23
CA TYR A 408 33.11 -0.65 -2.53
C TYR A 408 32.49 0.59 -3.19
N GLY A 409 31.43 0.39 -3.99
CA GLY A 409 30.71 1.49 -4.64
C GLY A 409 31.55 2.16 -5.74
N ALA A 410 31.53 3.50 -5.76
CA ALA A 410 32.34 4.32 -6.68
C ALA A 410 33.75 4.65 -6.15
N THR A 411 34.18 4.05 -5.03
CA THR A 411 35.51 4.28 -4.45
C THR A 411 36.54 3.25 -4.90
N LYS A 412 37.82 3.56 -4.74
CA LYS A 412 38.94 2.64 -5.01
C LYS A 412 39.63 2.22 -3.72
N ALA A 413 40.07 0.96 -3.70
CA ALA A 413 40.89 0.43 -2.62
C ALA A 413 42.24 1.15 -2.57
N LYS A 414 42.67 1.57 -1.37
CA LYS A 414 43.99 2.19 -1.17
C LYS A 414 44.60 1.85 0.19
N ALA A 415 45.89 2.14 0.34
CA ALA A 415 46.52 2.07 1.65
C ALA A 415 46.00 3.19 2.56
N HIS A 416 45.87 2.91 3.85
CA HIS A 416 45.51 3.89 4.88
C HIS A 416 46.44 3.75 6.07
N ASP A 417 46.84 4.89 6.62
CA ASP A 417 47.62 4.93 7.86
C ASP A 417 46.73 4.69 9.08
N ALA A 418 47.35 4.31 10.21
CA ALA A 418 46.66 4.34 11.49
C ALA A 418 46.20 5.77 11.82
N GLY A 419 45.06 5.90 12.50
CA GLY A 419 44.46 7.18 12.88
C GLY A 419 43.57 7.80 11.82
N VAL A 420 43.50 7.25 10.59
CA VAL A 420 42.56 7.72 9.56
C VAL A 420 41.12 7.63 10.07
N SER A 421 40.33 8.68 9.80
CA SER A 421 38.93 8.75 10.21
C SER A 421 38.11 7.62 9.61
N CYS A 422 37.29 7.00 10.46
CA CYS A 422 36.38 5.93 10.11
C CYS A 422 34.93 6.27 10.52
N ALA A 423 33.96 5.76 9.76
CA ALA A 423 32.56 5.79 10.16
C ALA A 423 31.83 4.52 9.71
N GLY A 424 31.06 3.92 10.61
CA GLY A 424 30.13 2.85 10.29
C GLY A 424 28.84 3.43 9.72
N LEU A 425 28.53 3.15 8.46
CA LEU A 425 27.43 3.81 7.74
C LEU A 425 26.13 3.02 7.79
N ASP A 426 25.02 3.75 7.86
CA ASP A 426 23.68 3.21 7.70
C ASP A 426 23.33 3.08 6.22
N THR A 427 22.79 1.92 5.82
CA THR A 427 22.30 1.68 4.46
C THR A 427 20.85 1.24 4.46
N ALA A 428 19.97 2.02 3.84
CA ALA A 428 18.56 1.65 3.71
C ALA A 428 18.39 0.57 2.62
N TYR A 429 17.68 -0.50 2.98
CA TYR A 429 17.40 -1.71 2.20
C TYR A 429 18.65 -2.41 1.61
N GLY A 430 19.84 -2.09 2.14
CA GLY A 430 21.12 -2.45 1.52
C GLY A 430 21.35 -1.83 0.14
N GLN A 431 20.56 -0.83 -0.25
CA GLN A 431 20.59 -0.19 -1.58
C GLN A 431 21.26 1.18 -1.54
N VAL A 432 20.87 2.06 -0.61
CA VAL A 432 21.22 3.49 -0.60
C VAL A 432 21.71 3.97 0.76
N PHE A 433 22.51 5.03 0.76
CA PHE A 433 22.87 5.76 1.99
C PHE A 433 21.89 6.91 2.24
N SER A 434 21.84 7.34 3.49
CA SER A 434 20.99 8.45 3.94
C SER A 434 21.84 9.62 4.40
N PRO A 435 21.40 10.87 4.18
CA PRO A 435 22.04 12.01 4.82
C PRO A 435 21.85 11.92 6.34
N ASP A 436 22.85 12.33 7.12
CA ASP A 436 22.63 12.56 8.55
C ASP A 436 21.56 13.65 8.70
N ALA A 437 20.49 13.31 9.43
CA ALA A 437 19.34 14.18 9.66
C ALA A 437 19.71 15.49 10.36
N ASN A 438 20.81 15.53 11.10
CA ASN A 438 21.31 16.72 11.79
C ASN A 438 22.28 17.54 10.94
N SER A 439 22.71 17.01 9.81
CA SER A 439 23.67 17.68 8.94
C SER A 439 22.99 18.61 7.93
N PRO A 440 23.71 19.63 7.43
CA PRO A 440 23.22 20.46 6.32
C PRO A 440 22.97 19.69 5.01
N LEU A 441 23.45 18.44 4.88
CA LEU A 441 23.27 17.63 3.66
C LEU A 441 21.79 17.35 3.41
N MET A 442 21.01 17.01 4.43
CA MET A 442 19.57 16.76 4.29
C MET A 442 18.83 17.97 3.69
N ALA A 443 19.10 19.17 4.22
CA ALA A 443 18.49 20.40 3.72
C ALA A 443 18.92 20.73 2.28
N ARG A 444 20.19 20.47 1.92
CA ARG A 444 20.67 20.62 0.54
C ARG A 444 19.96 19.66 -0.42
N MET A 445 19.79 18.40 -0.02
CA MET A 445 19.12 17.39 -0.84
C MET A 445 17.64 17.70 -1.02
N ALA A 446 16.94 18.06 0.06
CA ALA A 446 15.54 18.48 0.02
C ALA A 446 15.35 19.70 -0.90
N ARG A 447 16.26 20.70 -0.82
CA ARG A 447 16.26 21.87 -1.70
C ARG A 447 16.48 21.50 -3.16
N GLN A 448 17.46 20.63 -3.44
CA GLN A 448 17.76 20.18 -4.80
C GLN A 448 16.55 19.47 -5.43
N TRP A 449 15.87 18.60 -4.68
CA TRP A 449 14.65 17.95 -5.12
C TRP A 449 13.52 18.95 -5.36
N ALA A 450 13.27 19.88 -4.44
CA ALA A 450 12.22 20.89 -4.60
C ALA A 450 12.48 21.82 -5.81
N GLN A 451 13.74 22.23 -6.03
CA GLN A 451 14.14 22.97 -7.23
C GLN A 451 13.89 22.16 -8.50
N PHE A 452 14.21 20.87 -8.48
CA PHE A 452 13.87 19.96 -9.57
C PHE A 452 12.38 19.93 -9.89
N VAL A 453 11.55 19.73 -8.87
CA VAL A 453 10.07 19.74 -8.97
C VAL A 453 9.56 21.08 -9.53
N ASN A 454 10.07 22.21 -9.03
CA ASN A 454 9.66 23.54 -9.45
C ASN A 454 10.03 23.81 -10.92
N GLU A 455 11.28 23.57 -11.31
CA GLU A 455 11.79 23.84 -12.66
C GLU A 455 11.18 22.92 -13.72
N VAL A 456 11.03 21.62 -13.42
CA VAL A 456 10.37 20.66 -14.34
C VAL A 456 8.88 20.95 -14.43
N GLY A 457 8.30 21.43 -13.35
CA GLY A 457 6.88 21.67 -13.25
C GLY A 457 6.08 20.41 -12.90
N VAL A 458 6.62 19.59 -12.01
CA VAL A 458 5.95 18.38 -11.49
C VAL A 458 4.70 18.78 -10.67
N ASP A 459 3.63 18.00 -10.80
CA ASP A 459 2.33 18.25 -10.15
C ASP A 459 2.02 17.26 -9.02
N HIS A 460 2.67 16.10 -9.07
CA HIS A 460 2.57 15.06 -8.06
C HIS A 460 3.89 14.32 -7.91
N PHE A 461 4.26 13.96 -6.68
CA PHE A 461 5.27 12.93 -6.49
C PHE A 461 5.03 12.10 -5.22
N SER A 462 5.44 10.83 -5.24
CA SER A 462 5.36 9.96 -4.07
C SER A 462 6.66 9.96 -3.29
N TYR A 463 6.61 9.99 -1.96
CA TYR A 463 7.71 9.66 -1.06
C TYR A 463 7.70 8.14 -0.80
N ASP A 464 8.07 7.36 -1.82
CA ASP A 464 8.27 5.92 -1.64
C ASP A 464 9.60 5.67 -0.93
N GLY A 465 9.71 4.63 -0.10
CA GLY A 465 10.91 4.40 0.71
C GLY A 465 11.27 5.57 1.65
N LEU A 466 10.28 6.31 2.19
CA LEU A 466 10.57 7.44 3.11
C LEU A 466 11.33 7.00 4.37
N GLU A 467 11.24 5.72 4.69
CA GLU A 467 12.03 5.01 5.69
C GLU A 467 13.55 5.17 5.48
N ASP A 468 14.01 5.47 4.27
CA ASP A 468 15.41 5.79 3.97
C ASP A 468 15.90 6.96 4.83
N GLN A 469 15.04 7.93 5.10
CA GLN A 469 15.36 9.09 5.95
C GLN A 469 15.12 8.79 7.45
N GLY A 470 14.87 7.53 7.81
CA GLY A 470 14.43 7.08 9.13
C GLY A 470 15.54 6.62 10.09
N THR A 471 16.80 7.01 9.87
CA THR A 471 17.91 6.72 10.81
C THR A 471 17.71 7.39 12.17
N VAL A 472 16.89 8.44 12.21
CA VAL A 472 16.28 8.97 13.43
C VAL A 472 14.76 9.03 13.25
N PRO A 473 13.96 8.88 14.33
CA PRO A 473 12.50 8.77 14.22
C PRO A 473 11.78 9.94 13.53
N TRP A 474 12.36 11.15 13.55
CA TRP A 474 11.79 12.34 12.93
C TRP A 474 12.30 12.62 11.50
N GLY A 475 13.32 11.91 11.03
CA GLY A 475 14.09 12.28 9.84
C GLY A 475 13.26 12.32 8.56
N GLY A 476 12.37 11.34 8.33
CA GLY A 476 11.46 11.34 7.18
C GLY A 476 10.47 12.52 7.16
N VAL A 477 9.92 12.88 8.33
CA VAL A 477 9.01 14.02 8.46
C VAL A 477 9.77 15.34 8.27
N LYS A 478 10.97 15.45 8.84
CA LYS A 478 11.87 16.59 8.64
C LYS A 478 12.19 16.79 7.15
N TYR A 479 12.56 15.73 6.44
CA TYR A 479 12.83 15.77 5.00
C TYR A 479 11.63 16.29 4.21
N CYS A 480 10.43 15.78 4.48
CA CYS A 480 9.20 16.24 3.83
C CYS A 480 8.90 17.73 4.12
N ASN A 481 9.13 18.20 5.35
CA ASN A 481 8.95 19.61 5.73
C ASN A 481 9.91 20.51 4.99
N LEU A 482 11.18 20.10 4.87
CA LEU A 482 12.20 20.85 4.14
C LEU A 482 11.84 20.93 2.66
N VAL A 483 11.47 19.81 2.02
CA VAL A 483 11.04 19.81 0.61
C VAL A 483 9.86 20.76 0.42
N ALA A 484 8.81 20.66 1.23
CA ALA A 484 7.62 21.50 1.13
C ALA A 484 7.94 22.99 1.25
N SER A 485 8.89 23.35 2.13
CA SER A 485 9.31 24.74 2.35
C SER A 485 10.08 25.34 1.17
N PHE A 486 10.61 24.52 0.27
CA PHE A 486 11.34 24.96 -0.93
C PHE A 486 10.51 24.85 -2.22
N LEU A 487 9.28 24.32 -2.16
CA LEU A 487 8.35 24.34 -3.29
C LEU A 487 7.79 25.74 -3.49
N ASN A 488 7.58 26.17 -4.73
CA ASN A 488 6.97 27.46 -5.05
C ASN A 488 5.59 27.35 -5.73
N ARG A 489 5.03 26.13 -5.70
CA ARG A 489 3.81 25.74 -6.41
C ARG A 489 3.06 24.66 -5.65
N GLY A 490 1.74 24.58 -5.88
CA GLY A 490 0.92 23.50 -5.35
C GLY A 490 1.25 22.16 -6.00
N VAL A 491 1.65 21.19 -5.18
CA VAL A 491 2.01 19.82 -5.57
C VAL A 491 1.31 18.85 -4.64
N THR A 492 0.77 17.76 -5.19
CA THR A 492 0.21 16.67 -4.38
C THR A 492 1.29 15.65 -4.03
N THR A 493 1.26 15.07 -2.83
CA THR A 493 2.21 14.03 -2.42
C THR A 493 1.51 12.87 -1.73
N ASN A 494 2.18 11.72 -1.68
CA ASN A 494 1.81 10.60 -0.82
C ASN A 494 3.03 9.77 -0.44
N THR A 495 3.00 9.08 0.70
CA THR A 495 3.97 8.04 1.02
C THR A 495 3.60 6.70 0.35
N SER A 496 4.45 5.69 0.51
CA SER A 496 4.17 4.28 0.15
C SER A 496 2.82 3.78 0.70
N GLY A 497 2.44 4.22 1.90
CA GLY A 497 1.14 3.93 2.53
C GLY A 497 -0.06 4.69 1.95
N GLY A 498 0.16 5.55 0.95
CA GLY A 498 -0.89 6.34 0.30
C GLY A 498 -1.38 7.54 1.11
N VAL A 499 -0.67 7.91 2.19
CA VAL A 499 -1.01 9.06 3.04
C VAL A 499 -0.24 10.31 2.60
N PRO A 500 -0.82 11.52 2.71
CA PRO A 500 -0.11 12.77 2.44
C PRO A 500 1.14 12.92 3.30
N ALA A 501 2.18 13.56 2.76
CA ALA A 501 3.28 14.00 3.60
C ALA A 501 2.80 15.03 4.63
N PHE A 502 3.43 15.04 5.81
CA PHE A 502 3.02 15.88 6.94
C PHE A 502 2.83 17.36 6.57
N ALA A 503 3.76 17.91 5.77
CA ALA A 503 3.80 19.32 5.40
C ALA A 503 2.75 19.74 4.37
N ASN A 504 2.02 18.82 3.74
CA ASN A 504 0.97 19.15 2.77
C ASN A 504 -0.34 19.54 3.47
N LEU A 505 -0.35 20.71 4.12
CA LEU A 505 -1.50 21.18 4.90
C LEU A 505 -2.76 21.37 4.05
N GLU A 506 -2.61 21.64 2.75
CA GLU A 506 -3.74 21.74 1.80
C GLU A 506 -4.63 20.50 1.89
N MET A 507 -4.03 19.33 2.05
CA MET A 507 -4.72 18.04 2.13
C MET A 507 -5.53 17.85 3.42
N LYS A 508 -5.40 18.75 4.41
CA LYS A 508 -6.22 18.75 5.63
C LYS A 508 -7.52 19.56 5.49
N PHE A 509 -7.65 20.43 4.50
CA PHE A 509 -8.86 21.24 4.29
C PHE A 509 -10.03 20.38 3.79
N SER A 510 -11.24 20.68 4.25
CA SER A 510 -12.43 19.85 3.99
C SER A 510 -12.76 19.73 2.49
N GLN A 511 -12.61 20.83 1.73
CA GLN A 511 -12.81 20.82 0.28
C GLN A 511 -11.80 19.93 -0.46
N VAL A 512 -10.57 19.84 0.03
CA VAL A 512 -9.52 18.97 -0.53
C VAL A 512 -9.76 17.53 -0.07
N LYS A 513 -9.95 17.27 1.22
CA LYS A 513 -10.28 15.93 1.74
C LYS A 513 -11.45 15.24 1.03
N LYS A 514 -12.47 15.99 0.59
CA LYS A 514 -13.60 15.43 -0.18
C LYS A 514 -13.20 14.94 -1.56
N LEU A 515 -12.26 15.64 -2.21
CA LEU A 515 -11.69 15.24 -3.51
C LEU A 515 -10.70 14.09 -3.35
N HIS A 516 -10.08 14.01 -2.19
CA HIS A 516 -8.96 13.15 -1.91
C HIS A 516 -9.24 12.25 -0.69
N GLN A 517 -9.71 11.03 -0.92
CA GLN A 517 -9.57 9.99 0.10
C GLN A 517 -8.17 9.40 -0.04
N PHE A 518 -7.25 9.89 0.78
CA PHE A 518 -5.86 9.46 0.81
C PHE A 518 -5.73 8.20 1.66
N GLY A 519 -5.37 7.11 1.00
CA GLY A 519 -5.07 5.81 1.58
C GLY A 519 -4.65 4.87 0.45
N TYR A 520 -4.31 3.62 0.80
CA TYR A 520 -3.96 2.58 -0.18
C TYR A 520 -5.06 2.32 -1.23
N SER A 521 -6.30 2.77 -0.97
CA SER A 521 -7.47 2.53 -1.81
C SER A 521 -7.59 3.53 -2.97
N SER A 522 -7.44 3.03 -4.18
CA SER A 522 -7.77 3.73 -5.44
C SER A 522 -8.81 2.95 -6.25
N VAL A 523 -9.49 3.64 -7.17
CA VAL A 523 -10.38 3.00 -8.14
C VAL A 523 -9.54 2.54 -9.31
N ASN A 524 -9.08 1.29 -9.25
CA ASN A 524 -8.12 0.75 -10.21
C ASN A 524 -8.82 0.10 -11.41
N LEU A 525 -8.20 0.28 -12.56
CA LEU A 525 -8.41 -0.51 -13.77
C LEU A 525 -7.06 -1.13 -14.15
N SER A 526 -6.88 -2.39 -13.77
CA SER A 526 -5.63 -3.09 -13.99
C SER A 526 -5.55 -3.75 -15.38
N ILE A 527 -4.48 -3.48 -16.14
CA ILE A 527 -4.24 -4.05 -17.48
C ILE A 527 -2.91 -4.82 -17.51
N LYS A 528 -2.98 -6.12 -17.81
CA LYS A 528 -1.82 -6.96 -18.13
C LYS A 528 -2.11 -7.94 -19.26
N LEU A 529 -1.06 -8.34 -19.98
CA LEU A 529 -1.07 -9.48 -20.89
C LEU A 529 -0.99 -10.79 -20.10
N ALA A 530 -1.33 -11.91 -20.76
CA ALA A 530 -1.21 -13.23 -20.19
C ALA A 530 0.26 -13.66 -20.14
N GLY A 531 0.77 -13.96 -18.94
CA GLY A 531 2.09 -14.57 -18.71
C GLY A 531 1.95 -15.94 -18.05
N ASN A 532 2.54 -16.09 -16.86
CA ASN A 532 2.25 -17.21 -15.94
C ASN A 532 0.93 -17.03 -15.17
N SER A 533 0.10 -16.09 -15.62
CA SER A 533 -1.24 -15.80 -15.11
C SER A 533 -2.10 -15.26 -16.25
N PRO A 534 -3.44 -15.36 -16.16
CA PRO A 534 -4.32 -14.84 -17.20
C PRO A 534 -4.19 -13.32 -17.40
N ALA A 535 -4.45 -12.86 -18.64
CA ALA A 535 -4.60 -11.44 -18.95
C ALA A 535 -5.82 -10.85 -18.21
N SER A 536 -5.79 -9.55 -17.92
CA SER A 536 -6.91 -8.85 -17.27
C SER A 536 -8.22 -9.06 -18.06
N SER A 537 -9.32 -9.34 -17.37
CA SER A 537 -10.64 -9.52 -17.99
C SER A 537 -11.59 -8.38 -17.62
N LEU A 538 -12.58 -8.12 -18.49
CA LEU A 538 -13.61 -7.11 -18.19
C LEU A 538 -14.38 -7.42 -16.91
N LEU A 539 -14.64 -8.70 -16.63
CA LEU A 539 -15.34 -9.11 -15.41
C LEU A 539 -14.51 -8.83 -14.15
N GLY A 540 -13.19 -9.05 -14.23
CA GLY A 540 -12.28 -8.66 -13.15
C GLY A 540 -12.28 -7.16 -12.89
N ALA A 541 -12.23 -6.35 -13.95
CA ALA A 541 -12.31 -4.89 -13.82
C ALA A 541 -13.66 -4.41 -13.25
N SER A 542 -14.76 -5.09 -13.62
CA SER A 542 -16.11 -4.85 -13.06
C SER A 542 -16.23 -5.27 -11.59
N PHE A 543 -15.25 -5.96 -11.01
CA PHE A 543 -15.15 -6.17 -9.56
C PHE A 543 -14.20 -5.15 -8.91
N GLU A 544 -13.03 -4.92 -9.51
CA GLU A 544 -11.98 -4.05 -8.98
C GLU A 544 -12.45 -2.59 -8.79
N ILE A 545 -13.16 -2.03 -9.77
CA ILE A 545 -13.65 -0.65 -9.71
C ILE A 545 -14.66 -0.47 -8.54
N PRO A 546 -15.76 -1.25 -8.45
CA PRO A 546 -16.70 -1.16 -7.33
C PRO A 546 -16.06 -1.46 -5.96
N ALA A 547 -15.09 -2.37 -5.89
CA ALA A 547 -14.36 -2.63 -4.65
C ALA A 547 -13.61 -1.38 -4.18
N GLY A 548 -12.92 -0.68 -5.09
CA GLY A 548 -12.31 0.62 -4.77
C GLY A 548 -13.33 1.65 -4.28
N LEU A 549 -14.48 1.77 -4.97
CA LEU A 549 -15.56 2.69 -4.56
C LEU A 549 -16.15 2.37 -3.19
N ALA A 550 -16.35 1.08 -2.89
CA ALA A 550 -16.82 0.57 -1.61
C ALA A 550 -15.82 0.82 -0.47
N ALA A 551 -14.52 0.81 -0.78
CA ALA A 551 -13.45 1.22 0.13
C ALA A 551 -13.33 2.76 0.28
N GLY A 552 -14.26 3.52 -0.30
CA GLY A 552 -14.29 4.98 -0.25
C GLY A 552 -13.45 5.68 -1.33
N ALA A 553 -12.69 4.95 -2.14
CA ALA A 553 -11.80 5.55 -3.13
C ALA A 553 -12.56 6.39 -4.17
N ARG A 554 -11.95 7.50 -4.58
CA ARG A 554 -12.49 8.40 -5.62
C ARG A 554 -11.49 8.71 -6.73
N ARG A 555 -10.21 8.36 -6.54
CA ARG A 555 -9.13 8.54 -7.51
C ARG A 555 -9.09 7.36 -8.47
N PHE A 556 -9.35 7.62 -9.75
CA PHE A 556 -9.33 6.61 -10.81
C PHE A 556 -7.92 6.38 -11.35
N MET A 557 -7.53 5.13 -11.56
CA MET A 557 -6.18 4.79 -12.02
C MET A 557 -6.22 3.71 -13.10
N ILE A 558 -5.42 3.88 -14.16
CA ILE A 558 -5.13 2.85 -15.16
C ILE A 558 -3.68 2.44 -14.98
N LEU A 559 -3.46 1.19 -14.58
CA LEU A 559 -2.13 0.69 -14.16
C LEU A 559 -1.96 -0.80 -14.48
N LYS A 560 -0.75 -1.33 -14.28
CA LYS A 560 -0.55 -2.78 -14.17
C LYS A 560 -0.94 -3.25 -12.78
N PRO A 561 -1.47 -4.49 -12.62
CA PRO A 561 -1.77 -5.01 -11.30
C PRO A 561 -0.56 -5.00 -10.36
N GLU A 562 0.64 -5.24 -10.89
CA GLU A 562 1.92 -4.99 -10.20
C GLU A 562 2.16 -3.47 -10.18
N PRO A 563 1.84 -2.77 -9.06
CA PRO A 563 1.70 -1.33 -9.06
C PRO A 563 3.03 -0.61 -9.28
N MET A 564 4.16 -1.29 -9.07
CA MET A 564 5.53 -0.77 -9.27
C MET A 564 5.93 -0.56 -10.74
N PHE A 565 5.05 -0.85 -11.71
CA PHE A 565 5.39 -0.75 -13.12
C PHE A 565 4.26 -0.15 -13.97
N GLY A 566 4.64 0.72 -14.90
CA GLY A 566 3.71 1.29 -15.89
C GLY A 566 3.30 0.33 -17.00
N ILE A 567 2.28 0.73 -17.76
CA ILE A 567 1.82 0.03 -18.95
C ILE A 567 2.64 0.49 -20.16
N SER A 568 3.27 -0.45 -20.87
CA SER A 568 4.02 -0.16 -22.09
C SER A 568 3.13 -0.05 -23.33
N LEU A 569 3.63 0.59 -24.39
CA LEU A 569 2.91 0.68 -25.67
C LEU A 569 2.65 -0.72 -26.25
N SER A 570 3.63 -1.61 -26.17
CA SER A 570 3.47 -3.02 -26.58
C SER A 570 2.34 -3.70 -25.82
N THR A 571 2.24 -3.52 -24.49
CA THR A 571 1.15 -4.08 -23.67
C THR A 571 -0.21 -3.64 -24.21
N LEU A 572 -0.39 -2.34 -24.48
CA LEU A 572 -1.66 -1.81 -24.99
C LEU A 572 -1.98 -2.28 -26.41
N ASN A 573 -0.99 -2.45 -27.27
CA ASN A 573 -1.18 -2.92 -28.65
C ASN A 573 -1.49 -4.42 -28.73
N HIS A 574 -1.05 -5.18 -27.72
CA HIS A 574 -1.30 -6.62 -27.65
C HIS A 574 -2.54 -7.01 -26.85
N TYR A 575 -3.09 -6.08 -26.07
CA TYR A 575 -4.28 -6.34 -25.26
C TYR A 575 -5.58 -6.08 -26.01
N GLY A 576 -6.31 -7.15 -26.36
CA GLY A 576 -7.46 -7.08 -27.26
C GLY A 576 -8.70 -6.37 -26.68
N LEU A 577 -8.83 -6.30 -25.35
CA LEU A 577 -9.96 -5.59 -24.69
C LEU A 577 -9.67 -4.11 -24.41
N ARG A 578 -8.54 -3.55 -24.86
CA ARG A 578 -8.14 -2.16 -24.57
C ARG A 578 -9.28 -1.15 -24.72
N ARG A 579 -9.95 -1.15 -25.88
CA ARG A 579 -11.05 -0.21 -26.16
C ARG A 579 -12.23 -0.39 -25.19
N ARG A 580 -12.57 -1.63 -24.84
CA ARG A 580 -13.66 -1.95 -23.91
C ARG A 580 -13.31 -1.56 -22.47
N MET A 581 -12.05 -1.75 -22.05
CA MET A 581 -11.56 -1.31 -20.74
C MET A 581 -11.59 0.21 -20.61
N PHE A 582 -11.15 0.95 -21.62
CA PHE A 582 -11.22 2.42 -21.60
C PHE A 582 -12.66 2.93 -21.60
N LYS A 583 -13.57 2.28 -22.33
CA LYS A 583 -15.00 2.58 -22.27
C LYS A 583 -15.56 2.34 -20.86
N LEU A 584 -15.20 1.22 -20.22
CA LEU A 584 -15.58 0.89 -18.85
C LEU A 584 -15.12 1.96 -17.86
N PHE A 585 -13.84 2.36 -17.95
CA PHE A 585 -13.26 3.43 -17.15
C PHE A 585 -14.05 4.73 -17.26
N HIS A 586 -14.32 5.15 -18.50
CA HIS A 586 -15.03 6.40 -18.80
C HIS A 586 -16.47 6.40 -18.25
N MET A 587 -17.17 5.27 -18.38
CA MET A 587 -18.53 5.13 -17.87
C MET A 587 -18.57 5.24 -16.35
N TRP A 588 -17.69 4.53 -15.64
CA TRP A 588 -17.61 4.62 -14.18
C TRP A 588 -17.21 6.02 -13.70
N LYS A 589 -16.21 6.63 -14.33
CA LYS A 589 -15.77 7.99 -14.00
C LYS A 589 -16.90 9.01 -14.16
N ARG A 590 -17.74 8.88 -15.19
CA ARG A 590 -18.89 9.76 -15.43
C ARG A 590 -20.11 9.43 -14.56
N ALA A 591 -20.32 8.17 -14.19
CA ALA A 591 -21.45 7.77 -13.35
C ALA A 591 -21.22 8.15 -11.87
N LEU A 592 -19.97 8.14 -11.40
CA LEU A 592 -19.65 8.34 -9.98
C LEU A 592 -20.25 9.62 -9.37
N PRO A 593 -20.18 10.81 -9.99
CA PRO A 593 -20.77 12.03 -9.43
C PRO A 593 -22.30 11.99 -9.28
N HIS A 594 -22.97 11.06 -9.97
CA HIS A 594 -24.44 10.94 -9.99
C HIS A 594 -24.95 9.78 -9.11
N LEU A 595 -24.05 8.99 -8.51
CA LEU A 595 -24.42 7.93 -7.58
C LEU A 595 -24.90 8.53 -6.25
N THR A 596 -26.07 8.10 -5.78
CA THR A 596 -26.56 8.48 -4.45
C THR A 596 -25.80 7.75 -3.34
N SER A 597 -25.80 8.31 -2.13
CA SER A 597 -25.24 7.63 -0.94
C SER A 597 -25.87 6.26 -0.71
N ALA A 598 -27.17 6.10 -1.00
CA ALA A 598 -27.87 4.82 -0.87
C ALA A 598 -27.36 3.78 -1.89
N GLN A 599 -27.11 4.19 -3.15
CA GLN A 599 -26.55 3.30 -4.17
C GLN A 599 -25.11 2.88 -3.84
N LEU A 600 -24.28 3.81 -3.37
CA LEU A 600 -22.92 3.50 -2.90
C LEU A 600 -22.95 2.54 -1.70
N ALA A 601 -23.87 2.76 -0.74
CA ALA A 601 -24.06 1.87 0.40
C ALA A 601 -24.54 0.47 -0.05
N ALA A 602 -25.40 0.38 -1.06
CA ALA A 602 -25.85 -0.90 -1.62
C ALA A 602 -24.69 -1.69 -2.23
N ILE A 603 -23.80 -1.04 -2.99
CA ILE A 603 -22.56 -1.66 -3.51
C ILE A 603 -21.67 -2.11 -2.34
N ALA A 604 -21.41 -1.23 -1.38
CA ALA A 604 -20.53 -1.52 -0.25
C ALA A 604 -21.03 -2.69 0.61
N LYS A 605 -22.36 -2.86 0.78
CA LYS A 605 -22.96 -3.98 1.52
C LYS A 605 -22.69 -5.35 0.90
N THR A 606 -22.35 -5.42 -0.40
CA THR A 606 -21.98 -6.68 -1.06
C THR A 606 -20.52 -7.10 -0.82
N MET A 607 -19.74 -6.22 -0.21
CA MET A 607 -18.31 -6.37 0.04
C MET A 607 -18.03 -6.60 1.52
N GLN A 608 -16.94 -7.31 1.80
CA GLN A 608 -16.45 -7.54 3.16
C GLN A 608 -14.91 -7.48 3.19
N PRO A 609 -14.29 -7.12 4.34
CA PRO A 609 -12.83 -7.14 4.47
C PRO A 609 -12.23 -8.52 4.15
N ALA A 610 -11.09 -8.52 3.46
CA ALA A 610 -10.28 -9.69 3.15
C ALA A 610 -8.80 -9.27 3.11
N TYR A 611 -8.08 -9.45 4.22
CA TYR A 611 -6.76 -8.88 4.45
C TYR A 611 -6.78 -7.35 4.25
N ASN A 612 -5.85 -6.80 3.46
CA ASN A 612 -5.76 -5.37 3.12
C ASN A 612 -6.71 -4.94 1.99
N HIS A 613 -7.62 -5.82 1.55
CA HIS A 613 -8.51 -5.60 0.41
C HIS A 613 -9.96 -5.98 0.73
N LEU A 614 -10.86 -5.82 -0.26
CA LEU A 614 -12.25 -6.26 -0.17
C LEU A 614 -12.47 -7.57 -0.95
N SER A 615 -13.43 -8.36 -0.46
CA SER A 615 -13.97 -9.53 -1.14
C SER A 615 -15.49 -9.43 -1.29
N GLY A 616 -16.05 -10.05 -2.33
CA GLY A 616 -17.49 -9.96 -2.63
C GLY A 616 -17.97 -11.12 -3.50
N ARG A 617 -19.28 -11.39 -3.48
CA ARG A 617 -19.87 -12.41 -4.37
C ARG A 617 -20.21 -11.87 -5.76
N ASP A 618 -20.49 -10.57 -5.82
CA ASP A 618 -20.95 -9.88 -7.02
C ASP A 618 -19.85 -8.96 -7.56
N CYS A 619 -19.80 -8.84 -8.87
CA CYS A 619 -19.19 -7.72 -9.55
C CYS A 619 -20.30 -6.79 -10.06
N PHE A 620 -19.98 -5.57 -10.50
CA PHE A 620 -20.97 -4.64 -11.02
C PHE A 620 -20.62 -4.23 -12.44
N VAL A 621 -21.42 -4.69 -13.40
CA VAL A 621 -21.24 -4.36 -14.81
C VAL A 621 -22.03 -3.09 -15.11
N ILE A 622 -21.32 -2.04 -15.51
CA ILE A 622 -21.95 -0.80 -15.96
C ILE A 622 -22.22 -0.85 -17.47
N SER A 623 -23.43 -0.46 -17.85
CA SER A 623 -23.88 -0.28 -19.23
C SER A 623 -24.56 1.07 -19.38
N LYS A 624 -24.83 1.49 -20.62
CA LYS A 624 -25.56 2.73 -20.93
C LYS A 624 -26.85 2.38 -21.65
N SER A 625 -27.96 3.00 -21.26
CA SER A 625 -29.27 2.83 -21.88
C SER A 625 -29.89 4.21 -22.09
N GLY A 626 -29.92 4.68 -23.34
CA GLY A 626 -30.27 6.08 -23.64
C GLY A 626 -29.25 7.03 -23.01
N HIS A 627 -29.72 7.94 -22.15
CA HIS A 627 -28.84 8.84 -21.39
C HIS A 627 -28.30 8.19 -20.12
N ASP A 628 -29.03 7.26 -19.51
CA ASP A 628 -28.74 6.73 -18.17
C ASP A 628 -27.66 5.65 -18.15
N TYR A 629 -27.01 5.52 -17.00
CA TYR A 629 -26.17 4.37 -16.68
C TYR A 629 -26.98 3.31 -15.95
N ARG A 630 -26.75 2.05 -16.30
CA ARG A 630 -27.29 0.88 -15.60
C ARG A 630 -26.14 0.10 -14.98
N ILE A 631 -26.11 0.03 -13.66
CA ILE A 631 -25.10 -0.72 -12.90
C ILE A 631 -25.75 -2.01 -12.43
N THR A 632 -25.42 -3.11 -13.11
CA THR A 632 -26.02 -4.42 -12.89
C THR A 632 -25.16 -5.25 -11.94
N PRO A 633 -25.69 -5.72 -10.80
CA PRO A 633 -25.03 -6.75 -10.01
C PRO A 633 -24.92 -8.04 -10.84
N THR A 634 -23.72 -8.55 -11.02
CA THR A 634 -23.42 -9.70 -11.89
C THR A 634 -22.72 -10.77 -11.06
N ARG A 635 -23.28 -11.99 -11.06
CA ARG A 635 -22.79 -13.13 -10.28
C ARG A 635 -22.13 -14.15 -11.20
N VAL A 636 -20.86 -14.47 -10.94
CA VAL A 636 -20.33 -15.77 -11.35
C VAL A 636 -20.89 -16.81 -10.40
N MET A 637 -21.64 -17.76 -10.93
CA MET A 637 -22.30 -18.78 -10.13
C MET A 637 -21.26 -19.71 -9.49
N ILE A 638 -21.51 -20.07 -8.25
CA ILE A 638 -20.61 -20.91 -7.44
C ILE A 638 -21.33 -22.16 -6.95
N ARG A 639 -20.55 -23.19 -6.65
CA ARG A 639 -20.99 -24.41 -5.97
C ARG A 639 -21.37 -24.10 -4.52
N ARG A 640 -22.07 -25.07 -3.90
CA ARG A 640 -22.45 -24.98 -2.48
C ARG A 640 -21.24 -24.83 -1.56
N THR A 641 -20.14 -25.51 -1.90
CA THR A 641 -18.85 -25.45 -1.19
C THR A 641 -17.69 -25.48 -2.20
N GLY A 642 -16.51 -25.04 -1.77
CA GLY A 642 -15.26 -25.23 -2.49
C GLY A 642 -14.86 -24.12 -3.48
N ASP A 643 -15.73 -23.16 -3.78
CA ASP A 643 -15.39 -22.01 -4.63
C ASP A 643 -15.13 -20.75 -3.80
N ILE A 644 -14.21 -19.90 -4.27
CA ILE A 644 -13.90 -18.60 -3.65
C ILE A 644 -14.97 -17.54 -3.95
N ARG A 645 -14.88 -16.43 -3.22
CA ARG A 645 -15.49 -15.15 -3.60
C ARG A 645 -14.52 -14.37 -4.49
N TRP A 646 -15.00 -13.32 -5.16
CA TRP A 646 -14.09 -12.33 -5.73
C TRP A 646 -13.27 -11.67 -4.62
N PHE A 647 -12.00 -11.39 -4.88
CA PHE A 647 -11.16 -10.53 -4.04
C PHE A 647 -10.02 -9.95 -4.88
N ILE A 648 -9.30 -8.97 -4.33
CA ILE A 648 -8.11 -8.39 -4.97
C ILE A 648 -6.86 -9.05 -4.38
N GLY A 649 -6.08 -9.72 -5.23
CA GLY A 649 -4.75 -10.19 -4.88
C GLY A 649 -3.78 -9.02 -4.92
N GLN A 650 -3.07 -8.78 -3.82
CA GLN A 650 -2.04 -7.74 -3.73
C GLN A 650 -1.00 -7.91 -4.85
N GLU A 651 -0.79 -6.85 -5.64
CA GLU A 651 0.11 -6.84 -6.81
C GLU A 651 -0.22 -7.88 -7.89
N PHE A 652 -1.47 -8.35 -7.93
CA PHE A 652 -1.91 -9.38 -8.88
C PHE A 652 -3.19 -8.99 -9.60
N GLY A 653 -4.05 -8.23 -8.92
CA GLY A 653 -5.33 -7.76 -9.42
C GLY A 653 -6.49 -8.67 -9.00
N PRO A 654 -7.65 -8.55 -9.67
CA PRO A 654 -8.85 -9.29 -9.30
C PRO A 654 -8.69 -10.80 -9.53
N VAL A 655 -9.00 -11.58 -8.50
CA VAL A 655 -9.10 -13.04 -8.56
C VAL A 655 -10.56 -13.42 -8.34
N GLY A 656 -11.12 -14.10 -9.33
CA GLY A 656 -12.54 -14.43 -9.35
C GLY A 656 -12.83 -15.93 -9.22
N PRO A 657 -14.04 -16.29 -8.75
CA PRO A 657 -14.53 -17.66 -8.82
C PRO A 657 -14.48 -18.20 -10.24
N CYS A 658 -14.09 -19.46 -10.37
CA CYS A 658 -14.17 -20.25 -11.59
C CYS A 658 -14.14 -21.74 -11.21
N GLN A 659 -14.65 -22.59 -12.10
CA GLN A 659 -14.63 -24.04 -11.92
C GLN A 659 -13.77 -24.69 -12.99
N TYR A 660 -13.14 -25.81 -12.63
CA TYR A 660 -12.33 -26.61 -13.54
C TYR A 660 -13.00 -27.96 -13.75
N ILE A 661 -13.30 -28.31 -15.00
CA ILE A 661 -13.94 -29.56 -15.40
C ILE A 661 -13.35 -30.07 -16.72
N GLN A 662 -13.62 -31.33 -17.07
CA GLN A 662 -13.49 -31.83 -18.44
C GLN A 662 -14.88 -31.91 -19.08
N PRO A 663 -15.00 -31.90 -20.42
CA PRO A 663 -16.25 -32.22 -21.11
C PRO A 663 -16.90 -33.50 -20.58
N GLY A 664 -18.22 -33.48 -20.42
CA GLY A 664 -19.01 -34.53 -19.76
C GLY A 664 -19.19 -34.33 -18.24
N GLY A 665 -18.40 -33.46 -17.61
CA GLY A 665 -18.56 -33.12 -16.20
C GLY A 665 -19.80 -32.27 -15.91
N ALA A 666 -20.40 -32.47 -14.74
CA ALA A 666 -21.55 -31.71 -14.25
C ALA A 666 -21.15 -30.74 -13.12
N LEU A 667 -21.69 -29.52 -13.15
CA LEU A 667 -21.52 -28.51 -12.09
C LEU A 667 -22.88 -28.14 -11.49
N LEU A 668 -23.05 -28.37 -10.19
CA LEU A 668 -24.23 -27.87 -9.46
C LEU A 668 -23.98 -26.43 -9.00
N LEU A 669 -24.54 -25.45 -9.72
CA LEU A 669 -24.28 -24.02 -9.53
C LEU A 669 -25.53 -23.27 -9.06
N LYS A 670 -25.37 -22.26 -8.21
CA LYS A 670 -26.47 -21.42 -7.73
C LYS A 670 -26.66 -20.16 -8.57
N ASN A 671 -27.83 -20.01 -9.19
CA ASN A 671 -28.33 -18.72 -9.67
C ASN A 671 -29.05 -18.00 -8.50
N PRO A 672 -28.53 -16.87 -8.01
CA PRO A 672 -29.17 -16.11 -6.93
C PRO A 672 -30.28 -15.18 -7.43
N PHE A 673 -30.49 -15.06 -8.74
CA PHE A 673 -31.40 -14.12 -9.37
C PHE A 673 -32.57 -14.85 -10.05
N LYS A 674 -33.49 -14.09 -10.65
CA LYS A 674 -34.62 -14.64 -11.40
C LYS A 674 -34.13 -15.57 -12.53
N PRO A 675 -34.94 -16.57 -12.94
CA PRO A 675 -34.62 -17.43 -14.08
C PRO A 675 -34.28 -16.61 -15.32
N GLN A 676 -33.18 -16.95 -15.99
CA GLN A 676 -32.67 -16.22 -17.17
C GLN A 676 -31.66 -17.09 -17.95
N PRO A 677 -31.40 -16.83 -19.24
CA PRO A 677 -30.27 -17.42 -19.94
C PRO A 677 -28.94 -17.02 -19.28
N ALA A 678 -28.06 -17.99 -19.02
CA ALA A 678 -26.76 -17.71 -18.41
C ALA A 678 -25.75 -17.24 -19.47
N SER A 679 -24.94 -16.23 -19.14
CA SER A 679 -23.73 -15.92 -19.92
C SER A 679 -22.59 -16.84 -19.48
N PHE A 680 -21.55 -17.01 -20.29
CA PHE A 680 -20.38 -17.78 -19.87
C PHE A 680 -19.06 -17.31 -20.48
N ILE A 681 -17.98 -17.64 -19.78
CA ILE A 681 -16.60 -17.58 -20.25
C ILE A 681 -15.97 -18.94 -19.99
N ILE A 682 -15.51 -19.62 -21.04
CA ILE A 682 -14.81 -20.90 -20.96
C ILE A 682 -13.41 -20.71 -21.55
N ARG A 683 -12.38 -20.91 -20.74
CA ARG A 683 -11.00 -21.05 -21.24
C ARG A 683 -10.73 -22.52 -21.51
N VAL A 684 -10.32 -22.84 -22.73
CA VAL A 684 -9.89 -24.19 -23.11
C VAL A 684 -8.43 -24.34 -22.69
N LEU A 685 -8.14 -25.34 -21.89
CA LEU A 685 -6.81 -25.72 -21.43
C LEU A 685 -6.39 -27.01 -22.14
N PRO A 686 -5.09 -27.25 -22.30
CA PRO A 686 -4.62 -28.48 -22.92
C PRO A 686 -5.14 -29.70 -22.16
N ALA A 687 -5.27 -30.81 -22.88
CA ALA A 687 -5.42 -32.09 -22.23
C ALA A 687 -4.09 -32.49 -21.57
N MET A 688 -4.14 -33.44 -20.65
CA MET A 688 -2.94 -33.97 -20.00
C MET A 688 -2.60 -35.34 -20.58
N GLU A 689 -1.31 -35.67 -20.74
CA GLU A 689 -0.83 -36.99 -21.16
C GLU A 689 -0.28 -37.79 -19.97
N PRO A 690 -1.05 -38.68 -19.32
CA PRO A 690 -0.53 -39.51 -18.23
C PRO A 690 0.66 -40.38 -18.65
N ASN A 691 0.66 -40.85 -19.89
CA ASN A 691 1.70 -41.74 -20.45
C ASN A 691 2.99 -41.00 -20.85
N ASN A 692 3.00 -39.67 -20.75
CA ASN A 692 4.15 -38.83 -21.08
C ASN A 692 4.34 -37.82 -19.93
N SER A 693 4.99 -38.30 -18.88
CA SER A 693 5.08 -37.61 -17.59
C SER A 693 6.49 -37.65 -17.03
N VAL A 694 6.77 -36.78 -16.07
CA VAL A 694 8.00 -36.77 -15.29
C VAL A 694 7.64 -37.08 -13.85
N SER A 695 8.16 -38.18 -13.31
CA SER A 695 7.96 -38.56 -11.91
C SER A 695 8.65 -37.57 -10.96
N ILE A 696 7.95 -37.25 -9.89
CA ILE A 696 8.50 -36.59 -8.71
C ILE A 696 8.58 -37.66 -7.62
N GLU A 697 9.79 -38.03 -7.22
CA GLU A 697 10.03 -39.11 -6.27
C GLU A 697 10.58 -38.56 -4.94
N PRO A 698 9.71 -38.07 -4.04
CA PRO A 698 10.13 -37.69 -2.70
C PRO A 698 10.61 -38.93 -1.94
N LYS A 699 11.84 -38.88 -1.41
CA LYS A 699 12.39 -39.90 -0.51
C LYS A 699 12.46 -39.33 0.91
N ALA A 700 12.06 -40.12 1.90
CA ALA A 700 12.09 -39.69 3.31
C ALA A 700 13.53 -39.40 3.79
N THR A 701 14.53 -40.05 3.18
CA THR A 701 15.96 -39.94 3.51
C THR A 701 16.66 -38.70 2.95
N SER A 702 16.06 -37.99 1.99
CA SER A 702 16.67 -36.82 1.32
C SER A 702 15.89 -35.54 1.63
N LEU A 703 15.43 -35.40 2.87
CA LEU A 703 14.54 -34.33 3.27
C LEU A 703 15.30 -33.05 3.60
N ASN A 704 14.96 -31.97 2.90
CA ASN A 704 15.38 -30.62 3.25
C ASN A 704 14.27 -29.92 4.03
N TYR A 705 14.66 -29.04 4.95
CA TYR A 705 13.78 -28.01 5.49
C TYR A 705 14.27 -26.65 4.99
N HIS A 706 13.59 -26.08 3.99
CA HIS A 706 13.80 -24.67 3.65
C HIS A 706 13.31 -23.80 4.82
N ARG A 707 14.27 -23.39 5.66
CA ARG A 707 14.05 -22.57 6.86
C ARG A 707 14.22 -21.09 6.50
N ARG A 708 13.38 -20.21 7.05
CA ARG A 708 13.80 -18.82 7.22
C ARG A 708 14.66 -18.73 8.50
N PRO A 709 15.77 -17.96 8.53
CA PRO A 709 16.68 -17.92 9.67
C PRO A 709 16.05 -17.45 11.00
N ASP A 710 14.90 -16.78 10.94
CA ASP A 710 14.25 -16.03 12.02
C ASP A 710 13.20 -16.81 12.83
N MET A 711 12.94 -18.09 12.55
CA MET A 711 11.95 -18.89 13.28
C MET A 711 12.57 -19.92 14.25
N PRO A 712 12.02 -20.11 15.47
CA PRO A 712 12.46 -21.15 16.40
C PRO A 712 12.32 -22.56 15.80
N PRO A 713 13.14 -23.54 16.24
CA PRO A 713 13.09 -24.90 15.72
C PRO A 713 11.73 -25.56 16.05
N PRO A 714 11.10 -26.26 15.10
CA PRO A 714 9.80 -26.87 15.29
C PRO A 714 9.86 -28.14 16.15
N VAL A 715 8.80 -28.40 16.92
CA VAL A 715 8.55 -29.69 17.58
C VAL A 715 7.98 -30.66 16.54
N LYS A 716 8.66 -31.78 16.26
CA LYS A 716 8.23 -32.79 15.26
C LYS A 716 6.90 -33.45 15.65
N GLY A 717 6.00 -33.69 14.68
CA GLY A 717 4.76 -34.46 14.85
C GLY A 717 3.55 -33.67 15.39
N ILE A 718 3.80 -32.53 16.04
CA ILE A 718 2.80 -31.54 16.42
C ILE A 718 2.90 -30.39 15.42
N LEU A 719 1.81 -30.10 14.70
CA LEU A 719 1.71 -29.07 13.66
C LEU A 719 2.58 -29.27 12.39
N MET A 720 3.75 -29.90 12.48
CA MET A 720 4.61 -30.18 11.31
C MET A 720 4.44 -31.60 10.76
N PRO A 721 4.32 -31.78 9.44
CA PRO A 721 4.18 -33.11 8.83
C PRO A 721 5.43 -33.97 9.01
N ALA A 722 5.27 -35.16 9.57
CA ALA A 722 6.26 -36.22 9.54
C ALA A 722 6.12 -37.00 8.22
N ILE A 723 7.26 -37.34 7.62
CA ILE A 723 7.33 -38.13 6.38
C ILE A 723 7.94 -39.49 6.71
N SER A 724 7.22 -40.56 6.35
CA SER A 724 7.76 -41.92 6.28
C SER A 724 7.54 -42.50 4.88
N GLN A 725 8.14 -43.65 4.60
CA GLN A 725 8.14 -44.24 3.26
C GLN A 725 7.66 -45.70 3.32
N LYS A 726 6.81 -46.08 2.36
CA LYS A 726 6.36 -47.46 2.16
C LYS A 726 6.41 -47.78 0.66
N GLY A 727 7.47 -48.47 0.23
CA GLY A 727 7.78 -48.65 -1.19
C GLY A 727 8.02 -47.30 -1.88
N ASN A 728 7.35 -47.08 -3.01
CA ASN A 728 7.40 -45.82 -3.78
C ASN A 728 6.38 -44.76 -3.30
N ALA A 729 5.72 -44.99 -2.17
CA ALA A 729 4.78 -44.06 -1.58
C ALA A 729 5.37 -43.38 -0.35
N ILE A 730 5.10 -42.08 -0.19
CA ILE A 730 5.33 -41.36 1.05
C ILE A 730 4.05 -41.37 1.90
N ILE A 731 4.21 -41.49 3.21
CA ILE A 731 3.15 -41.34 4.19
C ILE A 731 3.42 -40.05 4.95
N ILE A 732 2.42 -39.19 4.99
CA ILE A 732 2.49 -37.87 5.59
C ILE A 732 1.55 -37.87 6.79
N THR A 733 2.08 -37.64 7.99
CA THR A 733 1.29 -37.59 9.24
C THR A 733 1.48 -36.27 9.97
N ALA A 734 0.42 -35.74 10.59
CA ALA A 734 0.50 -34.58 11.48
C ALA A 734 -0.67 -34.57 12.47
N ALA A 735 -0.43 -34.05 13.67
CA ALA A 735 -1.50 -33.79 14.64
C ALA A 735 -1.66 -32.29 14.89
N ASN A 736 -2.91 -31.83 14.96
CA ASN A 736 -3.28 -30.54 15.50
C ASN A 736 -4.01 -30.75 16.85
N PRO A 737 -3.31 -30.67 17.99
CA PRO A 737 -3.93 -30.86 19.30
C PRO A 737 -4.76 -29.64 19.76
N PHE A 738 -4.65 -28.50 19.06
CA PHE A 738 -5.26 -27.25 19.49
C PHE A 738 -6.74 -27.17 19.12
N ALA A 739 -7.48 -26.37 19.88
CA ALA A 739 -8.90 -26.08 19.62
C ALA A 739 -9.12 -25.14 18.41
N SER A 740 -8.05 -24.55 17.89
CA SER A 740 -8.06 -23.76 16.66
C SER A 740 -7.51 -24.56 15.48
N ALA A 741 -7.96 -24.22 14.27
CA ALA A 741 -7.38 -24.79 13.06
C ALA A 741 -5.93 -24.31 12.88
N TYR A 742 -5.10 -25.13 12.24
CA TYR A 742 -3.72 -24.78 11.91
C TYR A 742 -3.57 -24.54 10.41
N TRP A 743 -2.80 -23.51 10.05
CA TRP A 743 -2.50 -23.12 8.68
C TRP A 743 -0.99 -23.00 8.50
N ALA A 744 -0.43 -23.70 7.52
CA ALA A 744 1.00 -23.67 7.20
C ALA A 744 1.23 -23.51 5.71
N ALA A 745 1.79 -22.37 5.33
CA ALA A 745 2.12 -22.10 3.93
C ALA A 745 3.63 -22.18 3.61
N HIS A 746 4.43 -22.48 4.65
CA HIS A 746 5.89 -22.51 4.67
C HIS A 746 6.37 -23.59 5.64
N GLY A 747 7.67 -23.93 5.58
CA GLY A 747 8.27 -24.93 6.49
C GLY A 747 7.83 -26.36 6.23
N LEU A 748 7.27 -26.63 5.05
CA LEU A 748 6.87 -27.97 4.65
C LEU A 748 8.10 -28.82 4.29
N PRO A 749 8.02 -30.15 4.48
CA PRO A 749 8.97 -31.11 3.91
C PRO A 749 9.31 -30.78 2.45
N SER A 750 10.60 -30.68 2.11
CA SER A 750 11.05 -30.20 0.80
C SER A 750 12.17 -31.05 0.18
N TRP A 751 12.24 -31.05 -1.15
CA TRP A 751 13.21 -31.78 -1.94
C TRP A 751 13.73 -30.91 -3.08
N ASN A 752 15.03 -31.00 -3.33
CA ASN A 752 15.65 -30.37 -4.49
C ASN A 752 15.46 -31.27 -5.70
N GLN A 753 14.85 -30.74 -6.76
CA GLN A 753 14.70 -31.44 -8.03
C GLN A 753 14.61 -30.38 -9.12
N THR A 754 15.56 -30.41 -10.04
CA THR A 754 15.55 -29.50 -11.19
C THR A 754 14.73 -30.10 -12.31
N LEU A 755 13.70 -29.39 -12.78
CA LEU A 755 12.90 -29.81 -13.93
C LEU A 755 12.26 -28.60 -14.63
N SER A 756 11.88 -28.78 -15.90
CA SER A 756 11.12 -27.76 -16.65
C SER A 756 9.65 -28.14 -16.74
N MET A 757 8.79 -27.22 -16.32
CA MET A 757 7.32 -27.30 -16.39
C MET A 757 6.74 -26.30 -17.40
N ALA A 758 7.56 -25.69 -18.26
CA ALA A 758 7.12 -24.65 -19.19
C ALA A 758 5.91 -25.10 -20.05
N ASN A 759 5.94 -26.37 -20.49
CA ASN A 759 4.90 -27.04 -21.30
C ASN A 759 4.22 -28.22 -20.58
N ALA A 760 4.32 -28.28 -19.24
CA ALA A 760 3.84 -29.41 -18.43
C ALA A 760 3.39 -28.92 -17.05
N ARG A 761 2.26 -28.22 -17.00
CA ARG A 761 1.77 -27.58 -15.76
C ARG A 761 0.82 -28.48 -14.96
N GLY A 762 0.36 -29.57 -15.56
CA GLY A 762 -0.53 -30.53 -14.93
C GLY A 762 0.19 -31.39 -13.90
N ILE A 763 -0.52 -31.74 -12.82
CA ILE A 763 -0.02 -32.69 -11.82
C ILE A 763 -1.02 -33.82 -11.65
N ALA A 764 -0.49 -35.05 -11.61
CA ALA A 764 -1.22 -36.22 -11.14
C ALA A 764 -0.60 -36.75 -9.85
N MET A 765 -1.45 -37.24 -8.96
CA MET A 765 -1.01 -37.97 -7.77
C MET A 765 -2.08 -38.96 -7.33
N LYS A 766 -1.66 -40.15 -6.88
CA LYS A 766 -2.54 -41.11 -6.21
C LYS A 766 -2.45 -40.86 -4.71
N ILE A 767 -3.60 -40.60 -4.10
CA ILE A 767 -3.73 -40.26 -2.68
C ILE A 767 -4.63 -41.31 -2.03
N VAL A 768 -4.19 -41.88 -0.91
CA VAL A 768 -5.08 -42.56 0.04
C VAL A 768 -5.40 -41.58 1.14
N GLY A 769 -6.63 -41.09 1.12
CA GLY A 769 -7.15 -40.14 2.11
C GLY A 769 -7.72 -40.85 3.34
N ASP A 770 -7.75 -40.13 4.45
CA ASP A 770 -8.34 -40.54 5.72
C ASP A 770 -9.72 -39.89 5.99
N GLY A 771 -10.13 -38.92 5.15
CA GLY A 771 -11.39 -38.18 5.26
C GLY A 771 -11.38 -37.09 6.35
N GLY A 772 -10.22 -36.74 6.91
CA GLY A 772 -10.09 -35.82 8.04
C GLY A 772 -10.46 -34.36 7.73
N GLY A 773 -10.55 -33.98 6.45
CA GLY A 773 -10.91 -32.63 6.02
C GLY A 773 -9.73 -31.67 5.93
N GLU A 774 -8.50 -32.16 6.09
CA GLU A 774 -7.25 -31.43 5.91
C GLU A 774 -7.02 -31.04 4.43
N VAL A 775 -6.06 -30.12 4.21
CA VAL A 775 -5.65 -29.72 2.86
C VAL A 775 -4.23 -30.15 2.62
N LEU A 776 -4.05 -31.11 1.72
CA LEU A 776 -2.76 -31.48 1.18
C LEU A 776 -2.29 -30.39 0.22
N LEU A 777 -1.13 -29.81 0.51
CA LEU A 777 -0.47 -28.79 -0.29
C LEU A 777 0.80 -29.37 -0.92
N LEU A 778 0.89 -29.27 -2.24
CA LEU A 778 2.13 -29.43 -3.00
C LEU A 778 2.56 -28.04 -3.51
N GLN A 779 3.77 -27.62 -3.16
CA GLN A 779 4.39 -26.40 -3.65
C GLN A 779 5.53 -26.75 -4.58
N ILE A 780 5.64 -26.05 -5.70
CA ILE A 780 6.85 -26.08 -6.55
C ILE A 780 7.61 -24.77 -6.37
N HIS A 781 8.93 -24.85 -6.40
CA HIS A 781 9.86 -23.75 -6.12
C HIS A 781 10.79 -23.49 -7.31
N GLY A 782 11.12 -22.23 -7.52
CA GLY A 782 12.08 -21.76 -8.52
C GLY A 782 12.28 -20.26 -8.32
N ARG A 783 12.28 -19.47 -9.40
CA ARG A 783 12.05 -18.02 -9.28
C ARG A 783 10.58 -17.76 -8.95
N GLY A 784 10.23 -17.88 -7.66
CA GLY A 784 8.86 -17.82 -7.13
C GLY A 784 8.32 -19.19 -6.71
N THR A 785 7.05 -19.24 -6.32
CA THR A 785 6.39 -20.46 -5.82
C THR A 785 5.01 -20.63 -6.45
N ARG A 786 4.53 -21.86 -6.55
CA ARG A 786 3.16 -22.18 -7.03
C ARG A 786 2.57 -23.31 -6.21
N ASP A 787 1.28 -23.15 -5.86
CA ASP A 787 0.54 -24.09 -5.02
C ASP A 787 -0.37 -25.00 -5.85
N TYR A 788 -0.41 -26.29 -5.51
CA TYR A 788 -1.36 -27.30 -5.95
C TYR A 788 -2.00 -27.92 -4.71
N VAL A 789 -3.34 -27.96 -4.67
CA VAL A 789 -4.06 -28.30 -3.42
C VAL A 789 -5.14 -29.35 -3.63
N VAL A 790 -5.25 -30.24 -2.65
CA VAL A 790 -6.31 -31.25 -2.56
C VAL A 790 -6.91 -31.19 -1.16
N LYS A 791 -8.23 -31.03 -1.10
CA LYS A 791 -8.98 -31.21 0.15
C LYS A 791 -9.22 -32.70 0.36
N ILE A 792 -8.87 -33.22 1.53
CA ILE A 792 -8.99 -34.65 1.87
C ILE A 792 -10.30 -34.87 2.63
N ASP A 793 -11.42 -34.79 1.91
CA ASP A 793 -12.76 -35.08 2.42
C ASP A 793 -13.25 -36.48 2.00
N PHE A 794 -12.31 -37.38 1.75
CA PHE A 794 -12.57 -38.74 1.28
C PHE A 794 -11.64 -39.74 1.94
N THR A 795 -12.16 -40.96 2.10
CA THR A 795 -11.38 -42.13 2.51
C THR A 795 -10.98 -42.98 1.29
N GLY A 796 -9.88 -43.71 1.43
CA GLY A 796 -9.43 -44.65 0.40
C GLY A 796 -8.67 -44.00 -0.76
N ALA A 797 -8.31 -44.81 -1.75
CA ALA A 797 -7.43 -44.41 -2.84
C ALA A 797 -8.16 -43.65 -3.96
N ARG A 798 -7.63 -42.49 -4.35
CA ARG A 798 -8.06 -41.72 -5.52
C ARG A 798 -6.86 -41.24 -6.33
N THR A 799 -6.99 -41.26 -7.66
CA THR A 799 -6.05 -40.56 -8.55
C THR A 799 -6.60 -39.16 -8.79
N ILE A 800 -5.83 -38.15 -8.41
CA ILE A 800 -6.19 -36.74 -8.54
C ILE A 800 -5.40 -36.13 -9.69
N PHE A 801 -6.11 -35.40 -10.55
CA PHE A 801 -5.52 -34.62 -11.65
C PHE A 801 -5.80 -33.13 -11.41
N ILE A 802 -4.76 -32.30 -11.50
CA ILE A 802 -4.85 -30.85 -11.35
C ILE A 802 -4.23 -30.21 -12.60
N PRO A 803 -5.01 -29.54 -13.47
CA PRO A 803 -4.52 -29.06 -14.77
C PRO A 803 -3.42 -27.99 -14.68
N ASN A 804 -3.40 -27.20 -13.61
CA ASN A 804 -2.39 -26.20 -13.32
C ASN A 804 -2.51 -25.68 -11.88
N GLY A 805 -1.52 -24.91 -11.42
CA GLY A 805 -1.51 -24.38 -10.07
C GLY A 805 -2.53 -23.25 -9.84
N GLU A 806 -3.05 -22.60 -10.89
CA GLU A 806 -4.12 -21.60 -10.79
C GLU A 806 -5.46 -22.18 -10.29
N VAL A 807 -5.61 -23.51 -10.27
CA VAL A 807 -6.72 -24.19 -9.61
C VAL A 807 -6.78 -23.86 -8.12
N SER A 808 -5.63 -23.75 -7.45
CA SER A 808 -5.56 -23.45 -6.01
C SER A 808 -6.18 -22.10 -5.66
N TRP A 809 -6.04 -21.12 -6.56
CA TRP A 809 -6.60 -19.78 -6.40
C TRP A 809 -8.13 -19.79 -6.36
N ALA A 810 -8.77 -20.73 -7.06
CA ALA A 810 -10.22 -20.82 -7.15
C ALA A 810 -10.85 -21.62 -5.98
N LYS A 811 -10.03 -22.25 -5.12
CA LYS A 811 -10.48 -23.14 -4.05
C LYS A 811 -10.60 -22.40 -2.72
N SER A 812 -11.79 -22.37 -2.12
CA SER A 812 -12.00 -21.74 -0.80
C SER A 812 -11.40 -22.47 0.39
N CYS A 813 -10.82 -23.66 0.19
CA CYS A 813 -10.02 -24.32 1.22
C CYS A 813 -8.56 -23.84 1.26
N TRP A 814 -8.12 -23.02 0.31
CA TRP A 814 -6.73 -22.54 0.24
C TRP A 814 -6.64 -21.06 -0.11
N HIS A 815 -7.27 -20.66 -1.22
CA HIS A 815 -7.22 -19.33 -1.82
C HIS A 815 -5.86 -18.98 -2.48
N TRP A 816 -5.85 -17.86 -3.19
CA TRP A 816 -4.63 -17.22 -3.70
C TRP A 816 -3.80 -16.64 -2.55
N ARG A 817 -2.48 -16.61 -2.71
CA ARG A 817 -1.55 -15.97 -1.77
C ARG A 817 -0.52 -15.15 -2.52
N MET A 818 0.03 -14.14 -1.86
CA MET A 818 1.11 -13.31 -2.41
C MET A 818 2.28 -14.18 -2.88
N GLY A 819 2.75 -15.08 -2.02
CA GLY A 819 3.89 -15.96 -2.34
C GLY A 819 3.67 -16.89 -3.54
N SER A 820 2.42 -17.16 -3.92
CA SER A 820 2.07 -17.97 -5.08
C SER A 820 1.63 -17.15 -6.29
N LYS A 821 1.90 -15.84 -6.34
CA LYS A 821 1.50 -15.00 -7.48
C LYS A 821 2.33 -15.28 -8.73
N ASN A 822 3.64 -15.47 -8.58
CA ASN A 822 4.61 -15.65 -9.66
C ASN A 822 5.42 -16.94 -9.47
N ILE A 823 5.73 -17.60 -10.58
CA ILE A 823 6.73 -18.66 -10.65
C ILE A 823 7.34 -18.67 -12.06
N ASP A 824 8.62 -19.00 -12.18
CA ASP A 824 9.23 -19.39 -13.46
C ASP A 824 9.10 -20.89 -13.67
N TYR A 825 8.14 -21.31 -14.51
CA TYR A 825 7.93 -22.72 -14.81
C TYR A 825 9.06 -23.36 -15.62
N ALA A 826 9.94 -22.58 -16.26
CA ALA A 826 11.04 -23.16 -17.03
C ALA A 826 12.18 -23.66 -16.13
N HIS A 827 12.31 -23.10 -14.91
CA HIS A 827 13.42 -23.35 -14.00
C HIS A 827 12.90 -23.69 -12.59
N ILE A 828 12.30 -24.87 -12.45
CA ILE A 828 11.93 -25.40 -11.13
C ILE A 828 13.19 -25.95 -10.48
N SER A 829 13.42 -25.61 -9.22
CA SER A 829 14.57 -26.03 -8.41
C SER A 829 14.19 -27.04 -7.32
N GLY A 830 12.91 -27.17 -7.00
CA GLY A 830 12.45 -28.13 -6.01
C GLY A 830 10.95 -28.11 -5.76
N PHE A 831 10.51 -28.92 -4.81
CA PHE A 831 9.12 -29.01 -4.41
C PHE A 831 8.99 -29.28 -2.91
N SER A 832 7.83 -28.97 -2.35
CA SER A 832 7.45 -29.30 -0.98
C SER A 832 6.07 -29.93 -0.94
N ILE A 833 5.85 -30.91 -0.06
CA ILE A 833 4.52 -31.50 0.14
C ILE A 833 4.23 -31.69 1.62
N GLY A 834 3.01 -31.40 2.03
CA GLY A 834 2.56 -31.55 3.41
C GLY A 834 1.16 -30.99 3.62
N PHE A 835 0.77 -30.79 4.87
CA PHE A 835 -0.55 -30.24 5.20
C PHE A 835 -0.50 -28.72 5.29
N GLY A 836 -1.22 -28.07 4.39
CA GLY A 836 -1.39 -26.63 4.42
C GLY A 836 -2.45 -26.17 5.43
N TYR A 837 -3.42 -27.04 5.73
CA TYR A 837 -4.47 -26.81 6.71
C TYR A 837 -4.74 -28.11 7.48
N LEU A 838 -4.88 -28.00 8.80
CA LEU A 838 -5.35 -29.07 9.69
C LEU A 838 -6.55 -28.58 10.51
N PRO A 839 -7.67 -29.34 10.57
CA PRO A 839 -8.79 -29.02 11.46
C PRO A 839 -8.37 -28.96 12.94
N PRO A 840 -9.15 -28.29 13.81
CA PRO A 840 -8.96 -28.38 15.26
C PRO A 840 -9.00 -29.83 15.76
N ARG A 841 -8.20 -30.15 16.79
CA ARG A 841 -8.20 -31.45 17.48
C ARG A 841 -8.20 -32.65 16.51
N SER A 842 -7.31 -32.62 15.53
CA SER A 842 -7.28 -33.60 14.45
C SER A 842 -5.94 -34.33 14.34
N HIS A 843 -5.97 -35.50 13.71
CA HIS A 843 -4.80 -36.23 13.27
C HIS A 843 -5.00 -36.60 11.80
N ALA A 844 -4.05 -36.20 10.95
CA ALA A 844 -4.07 -36.48 9.52
C ALA A 844 -3.02 -37.56 9.18
N CYS A 845 -3.38 -38.49 8.30
CA CYS A 845 -2.52 -39.54 7.77
C CYS A 845 -2.87 -39.81 6.30
N VAL A 846 -2.04 -39.30 5.41
CA VAL A 846 -2.25 -39.40 3.97
C VAL A 846 -1.09 -40.13 3.31
N ARG A 847 -1.39 -41.09 2.43
CA ARG A 847 -0.39 -41.77 1.61
C ARG A 847 -0.42 -41.25 0.18
N VAL A 848 0.71 -40.76 -0.32
CA VAL A 848 0.88 -40.22 -1.67
C VAL A 848 1.82 -41.11 -2.48
N SER A 849 1.40 -41.49 -3.69
CA SER A 849 2.21 -42.26 -4.66
C SER A 849 1.94 -41.77 -6.08
N ASN A 850 2.79 -42.12 -7.04
CA ASN A 850 2.66 -41.73 -8.45
C ASN A 850 2.49 -40.21 -8.62
N LEU A 851 3.30 -39.44 -7.90
CA LEU A 851 3.31 -37.99 -8.06
C LEU A 851 4.06 -37.66 -9.35
N MET A 852 3.38 -37.04 -10.30
CA MET A 852 3.89 -36.84 -11.66
C MET A 852 3.53 -35.45 -12.17
N VAL A 853 4.47 -34.84 -12.87
CA VAL A 853 4.22 -33.71 -13.77
C VAL A 853 3.75 -34.25 -15.11
N LEU A 854 2.61 -33.76 -15.60
CA LEU A 854 1.99 -34.22 -16.83
C LEU A 854 2.27 -33.25 -17.99
N LYS A 855 2.75 -33.77 -19.12
CA LYS A 855 2.90 -32.95 -20.33
C LYS A 855 1.53 -32.58 -20.90
N ASN A 856 1.49 -31.38 -21.49
CA ASN A 856 0.32 -30.89 -22.20
C ASN A 856 0.16 -31.66 -23.52
N LYS A 857 -1.06 -32.04 -23.85
CA LYS A 857 -1.48 -32.48 -25.19
C LYS A 857 -2.38 -31.42 -25.80
N PRO A 858 -2.14 -31.00 -27.05
CA PRO A 858 -3.08 -30.17 -27.78
C PRO A 858 -4.48 -30.80 -27.79
N ALA A 859 -5.49 -29.98 -27.54
CA ALA A 859 -6.88 -30.41 -27.49
C ALA A 859 -7.82 -29.27 -27.91
N ALA A 860 -9.04 -29.60 -28.32
CA ALA A 860 -10.03 -28.61 -28.69
C ALA A 860 -11.39 -28.93 -28.06
N LEU A 861 -12.15 -27.88 -27.79
CA LEU A 861 -13.57 -27.97 -27.48
C LEU A 861 -14.33 -27.89 -28.81
N VAL A 862 -14.93 -29.00 -29.23
CA VAL A 862 -15.53 -29.18 -30.56
C VAL A 862 -17.05 -29.18 -30.42
N ASP A 863 -17.73 -28.31 -31.18
CA ASP A 863 -19.18 -28.10 -31.19
C ASP A 863 -19.83 -28.19 -29.79
N PRO A 864 -19.39 -27.39 -28.81
CA PRO A 864 -19.79 -27.62 -27.43
C PRO A 864 -21.28 -27.39 -27.21
N VAL A 865 -21.88 -28.26 -26.40
CA VAL A 865 -23.24 -28.07 -25.89
C VAL A 865 -23.17 -27.74 -24.41
N ILE A 866 -23.76 -26.61 -24.04
CA ILE A 866 -23.91 -26.15 -22.66
C ILE A 866 -25.36 -26.40 -22.26
N ALA A 867 -25.62 -27.39 -21.39
CA ALA A 867 -26.95 -27.69 -20.90
C ALA A 867 -27.17 -27.10 -19.50
N THR A 868 -28.35 -26.54 -19.23
CA THR A 868 -28.76 -26.01 -17.94
C THR A 868 -30.26 -26.10 -17.74
N GLY A 869 -30.71 -26.52 -16.56
CA GLY A 869 -32.13 -26.78 -16.31
C GLY A 869 -32.67 -27.81 -17.29
N ALA A 870 -33.75 -27.46 -18.01
CA ALA A 870 -34.34 -28.29 -19.05
C ALA A 870 -33.88 -27.93 -20.48
N GLY A 871 -32.95 -26.98 -20.64
CA GLY A 871 -32.55 -26.45 -21.94
C GLY A 871 -31.06 -26.57 -22.25
N SER A 872 -30.69 -26.21 -23.48
CA SER A 872 -29.31 -26.28 -23.97
C SER A 872 -28.97 -25.17 -24.96
N LEU A 873 -27.68 -24.85 -25.03
CA LEU A 873 -27.07 -23.97 -26.01
C LEU A 873 -25.97 -24.76 -26.73
N GLN A 874 -26.10 -24.93 -28.04
CA GLN A 874 -25.06 -25.52 -28.89
C GLN A 874 -24.28 -24.41 -29.59
N VAL A 875 -22.95 -24.44 -29.49
CA VAL A 875 -22.06 -23.60 -30.29
C VAL A 875 -21.62 -24.39 -31.51
N LEU A 876 -21.67 -23.78 -32.69
CA LEU A 876 -21.24 -24.42 -33.95
C LEU A 876 -19.81 -23.97 -34.27
N GLY A 877 -18.84 -24.86 -34.06
CA GLY A 877 -17.42 -24.61 -34.29
C GLY A 877 -16.52 -25.02 -33.13
N ASN A 878 -15.22 -24.87 -33.38
CA ASN A 878 -14.17 -25.41 -32.53
C ASN A 878 -13.37 -24.32 -31.84
N VAL A 879 -12.92 -24.61 -30.61
CA VAL A 879 -12.08 -23.72 -29.82
C VAL A 879 -10.82 -24.48 -29.38
N PRO A 880 -9.63 -24.14 -29.90
CA PRO A 880 -8.39 -24.82 -29.52
C PRO A 880 -7.96 -24.48 -28.09
N ASP A 881 -7.07 -25.28 -27.51
CA ASP A 881 -6.48 -24.97 -26.21
C ASP A 881 -5.68 -23.65 -26.23
N GLY A 882 -5.71 -22.95 -25.10
CA GLY A 882 -5.14 -21.61 -24.95
C GLY A 882 -6.16 -20.47 -25.13
N ASP A 883 -7.23 -20.71 -25.88
CA ASP A 883 -8.24 -19.72 -26.24
C ASP A 883 -9.44 -19.66 -25.28
N PHE A 884 -10.21 -18.59 -25.41
CA PHE A 884 -11.41 -18.31 -24.64
C PHE A 884 -12.65 -18.29 -25.53
N LEU A 885 -13.70 -18.98 -25.11
CA LEU A 885 -15.05 -18.88 -25.66
C LEU A 885 -15.91 -18.04 -24.72
N GLN A 886 -16.50 -16.96 -25.24
CA GLN A 886 -17.41 -16.10 -24.48
C GLN A 886 -18.79 -16.03 -25.14
N TYR A 887 -19.83 -16.29 -24.36
CA TYR A 887 -21.23 -16.06 -24.73
C TYR A 887 -21.85 -15.00 -23.81
N GLN A 888 -22.52 -14.02 -24.41
CA GLN A 888 -23.34 -13.04 -23.70
C GLN A 888 -24.81 -13.40 -23.92
N ALA A 889 -25.57 -13.54 -22.84
CA ALA A 889 -27.00 -13.85 -22.90
C ALA A 889 -27.76 -12.87 -23.81
N GLY A 890 -28.65 -13.41 -24.64
CA GLY A 890 -29.45 -12.64 -25.61
C GLY A 890 -28.77 -12.42 -26.97
N THR A 891 -27.59 -12.99 -27.20
CA THR A 891 -26.90 -12.93 -28.50
C THR A 891 -27.09 -14.23 -29.30
N THR A 892 -26.92 -14.15 -30.62
CA THR A 892 -26.99 -15.31 -31.54
C THR A 892 -25.62 -15.89 -31.89
N THR A 893 -24.54 -15.37 -31.29
CA THR A 893 -23.16 -15.81 -31.52
C THR A 893 -22.35 -15.79 -30.23
N THR A 894 -21.35 -16.65 -30.15
CA THR A 894 -20.25 -16.52 -29.18
C THR A 894 -19.07 -15.78 -29.83
N THR A 895 -18.12 -15.33 -29.02
CA THR A 895 -16.84 -14.79 -29.49
C THR A 895 -15.69 -15.65 -28.99
N VAL A 896 -14.78 -16.01 -29.88
CA VAL A 896 -13.52 -16.69 -29.56
C VAL A 896 -12.43 -15.63 -29.44
N TYR A 897 -11.65 -15.70 -28.37
CA TYR A 897 -10.52 -14.83 -28.12
C TYR A 897 -9.23 -15.60 -27.85
N ASP A 898 -8.09 -15.03 -28.21
CA ASP A 898 -6.79 -15.54 -27.78
C ASP A 898 -6.55 -15.31 -26.28
N ARG A 899 -5.40 -15.78 -25.78
CA ARG A 899 -4.98 -15.61 -24.37
C ARG A 899 -4.89 -14.15 -23.89
N ASN A 900 -4.76 -13.19 -24.79
CA ASN A 900 -4.66 -11.75 -24.54
C ASN A 900 -5.96 -10.99 -24.91
N TRP A 901 -7.05 -11.74 -25.08
CA TRP A 901 -8.37 -11.26 -25.42
C TRP A 901 -8.50 -10.57 -26.79
N ARG A 902 -7.64 -10.89 -27.76
CA ARG A 902 -7.82 -10.48 -29.15
C ARG A 902 -8.89 -11.37 -29.78
N LYS A 903 -9.88 -10.76 -30.43
CA LYS A 903 -10.95 -11.51 -31.09
C LYS A 903 -10.37 -12.31 -32.25
N LEU A 904 -10.65 -13.62 -32.27
CA LEU A 904 -10.24 -14.55 -33.32
C LEU A 904 -11.41 -14.87 -34.25
N ALA A 905 -12.58 -15.20 -33.69
CA ALA A 905 -13.76 -15.59 -34.45
C ALA A 905 -15.06 -15.25 -33.73
N SER A 906 -16.18 -15.35 -34.46
CA SER A 906 -17.54 -15.38 -33.91
C SER A 906 -18.20 -16.68 -34.36
N LEU A 907 -18.68 -17.50 -33.42
CA LEU A 907 -19.29 -18.80 -33.72
C LEU A 907 -20.81 -18.74 -33.49
N PRO A 908 -21.64 -19.25 -34.41
CA PRO A 908 -23.10 -19.27 -34.22
C PRO A 908 -23.53 -20.11 -33.01
N VAL A 909 -24.67 -19.76 -32.42
CA VAL A 909 -25.30 -20.57 -31.36
C VAL A 909 -26.72 -20.98 -31.74
N LYS A 910 -27.08 -22.22 -31.39
CA LYS A 910 -28.46 -22.72 -31.42
C LYS A 910 -28.96 -22.85 -29.99
N LEU A 911 -30.05 -22.16 -29.67
CA LEU A 911 -30.68 -22.17 -28.36
C LEU A 911 -31.87 -23.12 -28.37
N ASN A 912 -31.99 -23.95 -27.34
CA ASN A 912 -33.16 -24.76 -27.06
C ASN A 912 -33.57 -24.56 -25.60
N ASN A 913 -34.53 -23.68 -25.33
CA ASN A 913 -35.02 -23.36 -23.98
C ASN A 913 -33.92 -23.07 -22.94
N TYR A 914 -32.79 -22.48 -23.38
CA TYR A 914 -31.60 -22.29 -22.56
C TYR A 914 -31.83 -21.25 -21.45
N VAL A 915 -32.24 -21.72 -20.28
CA VAL A 915 -32.58 -20.89 -19.12
C VAL A 915 -31.99 -21.54 -17.86
N MET A 916 -31.18 -20.79 -17.13
CA MET A 916 -30.72 -21.17 -15.79
C MET A 916 -31.85 -20.84 -14.80
N PRO A 917 -32.46 -21.83 -14.13
CA PRO A 917 -33.51 -21.58 -13.15
C PRO A 917 -32.95 -20.86 -11.91
N HIS A 918 -33.81 -20.26 -11.10
CA HIS A 918 -33.42 -19.73 -9.79
C HIS A 918 -33.05 -20.88 -8.83
N GLY A 919 -32.03 -20.68 -8.00
CA GLY A 919 -31.55 -21.71 -7.08
C GLY A 919 -30.42 -22.54 -7.66
N TYR A 920 -30.24 -23.76 -7.15
CA TYR A 920 -29.20 -24.68 -7.64
C TYR A 920 -29.71 -25.47 -8.83
N ALA A 921 -28.93 -25.51 -9.91
CA ALA A 921 -29.17 -26.39 -11.05
C ALA A 921 -27.87 -26.93 -11.63
N ALA A 922 -27.96 -28.08 -12.27
CA ALA A 922 -26.84 -28.69 -12.97
C ALA A 922 -26.54 -27.90 -14.25
N VAL A 923 -25.24 -27.71 -14.50
CA VAL A 923 -24.69 -27.18 -15.75
C VAL A 923 -23.74 -28.22 -16.30
N HIS A 924 -23.96 -28.65 -17.54
CA HIS A 924 -23.12 -29.62 -18.24
C HIS A 924 -22.46 -28.94 -19.44
N VAL A 925 -21.21 -29.30 -19.69
CA VAL A 925 -20.51 -28.92 -20.93
C VAL A 925 -20.08 -30.20 -21.61
N THR A 926 -20.54 -30.44 -22.83
CA THR A 926 -20.11 -31.56 -23.66
C THR A 926 -19.32 -31.07 -24.87
N SER A 927 -18.55 -31.97 -25.47
CA SER A 927 -17.75 -31.77 -26.67
C SER A 927 -18.04 -32.93 -27.61
N SER A 928 -18.26 -32.67 -28.90
CA SER A 928 -18.42 -33.72 -29.92
C SER A 928 -17.09 -34.36 -30.32
N GLY A 929 -15.96 -33.71 -29.99
CA GLY A 929 -14.62 -34.16 -30.31
C GLY A 929 -14.24 -35.45 -29.57
N LYS A 930 -13.48 -36.33 -30.24
CA LYS A 930 -12.89 -37.53 -29.61
C LYS A 930 -11.74 -37.16 -28.68
N ALA A 931 -11.31 -38.12 -27.84
CA ALA A 931 -10.14 -37.94 -26.98
C ALA A 931 -8.89 -37.51 -27.79
N PRO A 932 -8.00 -36.67 -27.22
CA PRO A 932 -7.94 -36.23 -25.83
C PRO A 932 -8.92 -35.10 -25.50
N GLN A 933 -9.61 -35.21 -24.36
CA GLN A 933 -10.54 -34.16 -23.91
C GLN A 933 -9.78 -33.02 -23.21
N PRO A 934 -10.02 -31.74 -23.57
CA PRO A 934 -9.38 -30.61 -22.91
C PRO A 934 -9.84 -30.47 -21.46
N TRP A 935 -9.07 -29.74 -20.66
CA TRP A 935 -9.57 -29.18 -19.42
C TRP A 935 -10.23 -27.83 -19.70
N LEU A 936 -11.26 -27.50 -18.93
CA LEU A 936 -12.01 -26.26 -19.08
C LEU A 936 -11.94 -25.47 -17.78
N ARG A 937 -11.63 -24.17 -17.88
CA ARG A 937 -11.85 -23.22 -16.79
C ARG A 937 -13.10 -22.40 -17.12
N CYS A 938 -14.17 -22.63 -16.36
CA CYS A 938 -15.49 -22.10 -16.63
C CYS A 938 -15.88 -21.00 -15.65
N GLN A 939 -16.60 -19.99 -16.15
CA GLN A 939 -17.37 -19.03 -15.38
C GLN A 939 -18.75 -18.92 -16.01
N PHE A 940 -19.79 -19.37 -15.30
CA PHE A 940 -21.19 -19.18 -15.69
C PHE A 940 -21.80 -18.02 -14.92
N ILE A 941 -22.55 -17.17 -15.59
CA ILE A 941 -22.83 -15.81 -15.13
C ILE A 941 -24.33 -15.52 -15.24
N THR A 942 -24.91 -14.95 -14.18
CA THR A 942 -26.28 -14.41 -14.18
C THR A 942 -26.31 -12.98 -13.64
N ASP A 943 -27.30 -12.21 -14.09
CA ASP A 943 -27.43 -10.79 -13.78
C ASP A 943 -28.63 -10.52 -12.86
N GLY A 944 -28.41 -9.61 -11.91
CA GLY A 944 -29.43 -9.10 -11.00
C GLY A 944 -30.21 -7.93 -11.60
N GLN A 945 -31.05 -7.31 -10.79
CA GLN A 945 -31.75 -6.09 -11.19
C GLN A 945 -30.77 -4.89 -11.23
N PRO A 946 -30.72 -4.11 -12.32
CA PRO A 946 -29.80 -2.99 -12.43
C PRO A 946 -30.22 -1.80 -11.55
N MET A 947 -29.22 -1.14 -10.96
CA MET A 947 -29.39 0.20 -10.42
C MET A 947 -29.34 1.21 -11.57
N VAL A 948 -30.35 2.08 -11.67
CA VAL A 948 -30.38 3.17 -12.65
C VAL A 948 -29.74 4.41 -12.04
N VAL A 949 -28.76 4.97 -12.76
CA VAL A 949 -28.08 6.21 -12.40
C VAL A 949 -28.33 7.20 -13.55
N PRO A 950 -29.14 8.25 -13.32
CA PRO A 950 -29.35 9.27 -14.33
C PRO A 950 -28.00 9.87 -14.73
N ALA A 951 -27.72 9.92 -16.03
CA ALA A 951 -26.67 10.84 -16.45
C ALA A 951 -27.29 12.23 -16.33
N GLY A 952 -26.84 13.04 -15.36
CA GLY A 952 -27.31 14.41 -15.27
C GLY A 952 -27.22 15.06 -16.65
N GLN A 953 -28.22 15.85 -17.05
CA GLN A 953 -28.04 16.77 -18.17
C GLN A 953 -26.74 17.52 -17.87
N ALA A 954 -25.77 17.45 -18.79
CA ALA A 954 -24.53 18.18 -18.62
C ALA A 954 -24.90 19.64 -18.32
N LEU A 955 -24.64 20.09 -17.10
CA LEU A 955 -24.56 21.52 -16.82
C LEU A 955 -23.42 21.99 -17.74
N ARG A 956 -23.84 22.61 -18.85
CA ARG A 956 -22.96 23.16 -19.88
C ARG A 956 -22.03 24.20 -19.27
#